data_AF-N9UUV5-F1
#
_entry.id   AF-N9UUV5-F1
#
_cell.length_a   1.000
_cell.length_b   1.000
_cell.length_c   1.000
_cell.angle_alpha   90.00
_cell.angle_beta   90.00
_cell.angle_gamma   90.00
#
_symmetry.space_group_name_H-M   'P 1'
#
loop_
_entity.id
_entity.type
_entity.pdbx_description
1 polymer ?
#
loop_
_entity_poly.entity_id
_entity_poly.type
_entity_poly.pdbx_seq_one_letter_code
_entity_poly.pdbx_strand_id
1 'polypeptide(L)'
;MTTDNLYCRMSLYDKNYIKLTSDFYFTLTSDVLKDHIKENKPLNVPLVSIPLKEEFIGEEENYVVLQVYKQMDPNIDFAREIFSDEGQKELKTKKKYIDGIKESTRIFEQKGMLQLLMFSAALIKFKPKYDPFKLVKPVGDPKDVVSMIKDVDRMKTCGYWEFLFKPSKKEDVHYDGFMVTNTQDGTNGSQFCTMTDLSIQEKEDIFMDYENLLFVYPTEICLGKEKKRNGVCVTVYLRDNDNDKFTPGVSKPMAAIYPMANTPIQSLTRSFTTAVSVDKIGHFIDEIKIQLPFPLTDKHHLLFHIKDINCEDGTEGRHFYAKLPLLDNGQIIENKEHTVQIMKEMTKKYLSVIDNYDVTKVYLKVNIRLVSTIYPEHSSISKYLSGTESINNIITVDSKLDILHFFPSILQKCLEDATSGKQESLIKLFEIANLIENNKEMSQDQKEKYRIYKSPIILDSINHFVSYKSDDGRYYCQVITSLLPVLFAKNENICKERLKYSWVIYSLLIKSIIGYLKDYKAFDAPNFHDFCFSEQGKYVGFNLSTNVSLCSEFICYCSDLDIVELSVIRDANLFFAEFIRDLAIMWRHDEMAKLVDTHLDRLSMLKIHDPEQANFQQLLRLEFISVLAEIKWHYKN
;
A
#
# COMPACT_ATOMS: atom_id res chain seq x y z
N MET A 1 21.56 -35.76 -24.99
CA MET A 1 21.59 -35.37 -23.56
C MET A 1 20.24 -34.77 -23.25
N THR A 2 19.53 -35.29 -22.25
CA THR A 2 18.39 -34.58 -21.64
C THR A 2 18.95 -33.27 -21.10
N THR A 3 18.47 -32.14 -21.60
CA THR A 3 18.87 -30.81 -21.11
C THR A 3 18.06 -30.56 -19.84
N ASP A 4 18.54 -31.05 -18.71
CA ASP A 4 17.82 -30.84 -17.45
C ASP A 4 17.88 -29.36 -17.04
N ASN A 5 16.89 -28.91 -16.26
CA ASN A 5 16.87 -27.55 -15.74
C ASN A 5 18.11 -27.30 -14.86
N LEU A 6 18.74 -26.12 -15.04
CA LEU A 6 19.83 -25.65 -14.18
C LEU A 6 19.30 -24.59 -13.22
N TYR A 7 19.64 -24.71 -11.95
CA TYR A 7 19.27 -23.76 -10.90
C TYR A 7 20.50 -22.92 -10.55
N CYS A 8 20.40 -21.61 -10.70
CA CYS A 8 21.49 -20.69 -10.50
C CYS A 8 21.27 -19.87 -9.22
N ARG A 9 22.36 -19.60 -8.51
CA ARG A 9 22.41 -18.79 -7.30
C ARG A 9 23.54 -17.78 -7.39
N MET A 10 23.24 -16.49 -7.30
CA MET A 10 24.21 -15.40 -7.34
C MET A 10 24.22 -14.62 -6.02
N SER A 11 25.40 -14.15 -5.58
CA SER A 11 25.53 -13.30 -4.38
C SER A 11 26.78 -12.44 -4.44
N LEU A 12 26.82 -11.38 -3.62
CA LEU A 12 27.97 -10.48 -3.50
C LEU A 12 28.67 -10.64 -2.15
N TYR A 13 30.01 -10.54 -2.15
CA TYR A 13 30.86 -10.57 -0.96
C TYR A 13 31.87 -9.43 -0.99
N ASP A 14 32.28 -8.93 0.17
CA ASP A 14 33.37 -7.96 0.27
C ASP A 14 34.75 -8.64 0.11
N LYS A 15 35.83 -7.84 0.16
CA LYS A 15 37.21 -8.37 0.10
C LYS A 15 37.59 -9.30 1.25
N ASN A 16 36.88 -9.24 2.36
CA ASN A 16 37.07 -10.09 3.53
C ASN A 16 36.20 -11.37 3.49
N TYR A 17 35.52 -11.61 2.36
CA TYR A 17 34.62 -12.73 2.15
C TYR A 17 33.36 -12.72 3.05
N ILE A 18 32.96 -11.54 3.51
CA ILE A 18 31.70 -11.30 4.21
C ILE A 18 30.61 -11.09 3.16
N LYS A 19 29.49 -11.82 3.31
CA LYS A 19 28.38 -11.75 2.36
C LYS A 19 27.62 -10.42 2.50
N LEU A 20 27.47 -9.69 1.39
CA LEU A 20 26.85 -8.37 1.34
C LEU A 20 25.37 -8.40 0.97
N THR A 21 24.92 -9.43 0.26
CA THR A 21 23.53 -9.53 -0.25
C THR A 21 22.87 -10.84 0.15
N SER A 22 21.54 -10.88 0.11
CA SER A 22 20.81 -12.15 0.03
C SER A 22 21.19 -12.92 -1.26
N ASP A 23 20.87 -14.20 -1.28
CA ASP A 23 21.04 -15.02 -2.49
C ASP A 23 20.00 -14.67 -3.54
N PHE A 24 20.47 -14.51 -4.77
CA PHE A 24 19.64 -14.33 -5.94
C PHE A 24 19.48 -15.67 -6.67
N TYR A 25 18.26 -16.17 -6.78
CA TYR A 25 17.97 -17.46 -7.42
C TYR A 25 17.26 -17.28 -8.76
N PHE A 26 17.70 -18.01 -9.78
CA PHE A 26 17.03 -18.08 -11.08
C PHE A 26 17.23 -19.45 -11.71
N THR A 27 16.30 -19.89 -12.57
CA THR A 27 16.34 -21.21 -13.20
C THR A 27 16.48 -21.07 -14.72
N LEU A 28 17.46 -21.76 -15.30
CA LEU A 28 17.59 -21.94 -16.74
C LEU A 28 16.83 -23.22 -17.12
N THR A 29 15.68 -23.07 -17.77
CA THR A 29 14.85 -24.21 -18.15
C THR A 29 15.48 -25.02 -19.27
N SER A 30 15.10 -26.29 -19.34
CA SER A 30 15.46 -27.23 -20.39
C SER A 30 15.29 -26.63 -21.78
N ASP A 31 14.20 -25.91 -22.02
CA ASP A 31 13.87 -25.40 -23.35
C ASP A 31 14.75 -24.20 -23.74
N VAL A 32 15.04 -23.29 -22.79
CA VAL A 32 16.00 -22.20 -22.99
C VAL A 32 17.41 -22.75 -23.26
N LEU A 33 17.79 -23.85 -22.59
CA LEU A 33 19.05 -24.54 -22.83
C LEU A 33 19.08 -25.25 -24.20
N LYS A 34 17.97 -25.86 -24.64
CA LYS A 34 17.86 -26.46 -25.98
C LYS A 34 17.98 -25.39 -27.07
N ASP A 35 17.34 -24.25 -26.91
CA ASP A 35 17.36 -23.14 -27.86
C ASP A 35 18.76 -22.53 -27.95
N HIS A 36 19.45 -22.37 -26.80
CA HIS A 36 20.86 -21.97 -26.79
C HIS A 36 21.74 -22.97 -27.54
N ILE A 37 21.61 -24.27 -27.30
CA ILE A 37 22.44 -25.31 -27.93
C ILE A 37 22.16 -25.43 -29.43
N LYS A 38 20.89 -25.32 -29.86
CA LYS A 38 20.50 -25.52 -31.27
C LYS A 38 20.65 -24.26 -32.11
N GLU A 39 20.34 -23.10 -31.57
CA GLU A 39 20.21 -21.84 -32.31
C GLU A 39 21.28 -20.81 -31.92
N ASN A 40 22.18 -21.15 -30.99
CA ASN A 40 23.26 -20.30 -30.48
C ASN A 40 22.76 -18.95 -29.90
N LYS A 41 21.51 -18.92 -29.43
CA LYS A 41 20.88 -17.75 -28.79
C LYS A 41 21.44 -17.54 -27.39
N PRO A 42 21.68 -16.30 -26.92
CA PRO A 42 22.16 -16.06 -25.57
C PRO A 42 21.14 -16.52 -24.51
N LEU A 43 21.64 -17.05 -23.39
CA LEU A 43 20.83 -17.41 -22.23
C LEU A 43 20.40 -16.13 -21.50
N ASN A 44 19.33 -15.49 -21.97
CA ASN A 44 18.78 -14.30 -21.33
C ASN A 44 18.16 -14.67 -19.98
N VAL A 45 18.65 -14.03 -18.91
CA VAL A 45 18.20 -14.22 -17.52
C VAL A 45 17.29 -13.04 -17.12
N PRO A 46 16.30 -13.22 -16.21
CA PRO A 46 15.43 -12.13 -15.76
C PRO A 46 16.20 -10.93 -15.22
N LEU A 47 15.67 -9.73 -15.45
CA LEU A 47 16.18 -8.47 -14.92
C LEU A 47 15.83 -8.38 -13.44
N VAL A 48 16.82 -8.15 -12.57
CA VAL A 48 16.60 -8.22 -11.11
C VAL A 48 17.25 -7.05 -10.38
N SER A 49 16.56 -6.60 -9.32
CA SER A 49 16.98 -5.51 -8.44
C SER A 49 17.55 -6.04 -7.12
N ILE A 50 18.67 -5.46 -6.67
CA ILE A 50 19.33 -5.82 -5.40
C ILE A 50 19.54 -4.53 -4.58
N PRO A 51 19.09 -4.48 -3.31
CA PRO A 51 19.43 -3.38 -2.42
C PRO A 51 20.90 -3.49 -1.99
N LEU A 52 21.67 -2.45 -2.27
CA LEU A 52 23.06 -2.32 -1.88
C LEU A 52 23.25 -0.97 -1.19
N LYS A 53 24.02 -0.94 -0.11
CA LYS A 53 24.39 0.34 0.50
C LYS A 53 25.29 1.13 -0.44
N GLU A 54 25.12 2.45 -0.44
CA GLU A 54 25.85 3.38 -1.32
C GLU A 54 27.38 3.27 -1.15
N GLU A 55 27.85 2.99 0.07
CA GLU A 55 29.26 2.74 0.39
C GLU A 55 29.89 1.60 -0.44
N PHE A 56 29.11 0.58 -0.82
CA PHE A 56 29.59 -0.55 -1.62
C PHE A 56 29.65 -0.27 -3.12
N ILE A 57 28.96 0.79 -3.58
CA ILE A 57 28.86 1.17 -5.00
C ILE A 57 29.94 2.20 -5.36
N GLY A 58 30.25 3.11 -4.43
CA GLY A 58 31.07 4.29 -4.67
C GLY A 58 32.55 4.00 -5.00
N GLU A 59 33.24 3.19 -4.18
CA GLU A 59 34.70 3.02 -4.32
C GLU A 59 35.26 1.60 -4.00
N GLU A 60 34.46 0.68 -3.44
CA GLU A 60 34.94 -0.65 -3.04
C GLU A 60 34.88 -1.70 -4.18
N GLU A 61 35.81 -2.67 -4.14
CA GLU A 61 35.74 -3.84 -5.02
C GLU A 61 35.08 -5.00 -4.29
N ASN A 62 34.13 -5.65 -4.95
CA ASN A 62 33.30 -6.71 -4.37
C ASN A 62 33.40 -7.97 -5.21
N TYR A 63 33.38 -9.14 -4.58
CA TYR A 63 33.28 -10.41 -5.27
C TYR A 63 31.84 -10.65 -5.72
N VAL A 64 31.65 -10.90 -7.01
CA VAL A 64 30.44 -11.51 -7.54
C VAL A 64 30.65 -13.01 -7.59
N VAL A 65 29.73 -13.75 -6.99
CA VAL A 65 29.77 -15.21 -6.92
C VAL A 65 28.53 -15.79 -7.59
N LEU A 66 28.72 -16.71 -8.53
CA LEU A 66 27.66 -17.46 -9.19
C LEU A 66 27.88 -18.97 -8.96
N GLN A 67 26.83 -19.65 -8.50
CA GLN A 67 26.77 -21.09 -8.28
C GLN A 67 25.68 -21.67 -9.19
N VAL A 68 26.02 -22.67 -9.99
CA VAL A 68 25.07 -23.32 -10.91
C VAL A 68 24.89 -24.78 -10.51
N TYR A 69 23.65 -25.15 -10.27
CA TYR A 69 23.24 -26.47 -9.80
C TYR A 69 22.44 -27.21 -10.86
N LYS A 70 22.54 -28.54 -10.86
CA LYS A 70 21.66 -29.45 -11.60
C LYS A 70 20.86 -30.26 -10.60
N GLN A 71 19.62 -30.64 -10.92
CA GLN A 71 18.93 -31.68 -10.17
C GLN A 71 19.70 -33.00 -10.23
N MET A 72 19.95 -33.62 -9.08
CA MET A 72 20.60 -34.94 -9.00
C MET A 72 19.66 -35.99 -9.59
N ASP A 73 20.11 -36.70 -10.62
CA ASP A 73 19.47 -37.95 -11.04
C ASP A 73 19.72 -39.01 -9.95
N PRO A 74 18.74 -39.83 -9.55
CA PRO A 74 18.98 -41.01 -8.72
C PRO A 74 19.80 -42.02 -9.54
N ASN A 75 21.12 -41.84 -9.51
CA ASN A 75 22.21 -42.61 -10.11
C ASN A 75 21.78 -43.79 -11.03
N ILE A 76 21.39 -43.47 -12.27
CA ILE A 76 20.88 -44.44 -13.26
C ILE A 76 21.97 -45.43 -13.72
N ASP A 77 23.24 -45.01 -13.76
CA ASP A 77 24.32 -45.84 -14.27
C ASP A 77 24.77 -46.91 -13.25
N PHE A 78 24.70 -46.59 -11.95
CA PHE A 78 25.00 -47.57 -10.89
C PHE A 78 23.82 -48.50 -10.58
N ALA A 79 22.58 -48.06 -10.83
CA ALA A 79 21.41 -48.94 -10.85
C ALA A 79 21.51 -49.96 -12.00
N ARG A 80 22.00 -49.53 -13.17
CA ARG A 80 22.25 -50.42 -14.31
C ARG A 80 23.31 -51.47 -14.02
N GLU A 81 24.42 -51.15 -13.34
CA GLU A 81 25.47 -52.11 -12.95
C GLU A 81 24.99 -53.17 -11.93
N ILE A 82 24.08 -52.83 -11.02
CA ILE A 82 23.58 -53.77 -9.98
C ILE A 82 22.59 -54.80 -10.54
N PHE A 83 21.84 -54.45 -11.59
CA PHE A 83 20.81 -55.31 -12.18
C PHE A 83 21.27 -56.05 -13.45
N SER A 84 22.54 -55.94 -13.84
CA SER A 84 23.07 -56.55 -15.07
C SER A 84 24.06 -57.69 -14.88
N ASP A 85 24.31 -58.16 -13.65
CA ASP A 85 25.12 -59.38 -13.44
C ASP A 85 24.47 -60.34 -12.43
N GLU A 86 23.95 -61.46 -12.93
CA GLU A 86 23.42 -62.59 -12.15
C GLU A 86 24.57 -63.37 -11.50
N GLY A 87 25.23 -62.80 -10.50
CA GLY A 87 26.34 -63.44 -9.81
C GLY A 87 26.44 -63.01 -8.36
N GLN A 88 26.29 -63.97 -7.44
CA GLN A 88 26.42 -63.75 -6.00
C GLN A 88 27.74 -63.07 -5.63
N LYS A 89 27.73 -61.74 -5.42
CA LYS A 89 28.80 -61.04 -4.69
C LYS A 89 28.23 -60.04 -3.67
N GLU A 90 28.21 -60.57 -2.44
CA GLU A 90 28.45 -59.93 -1.15
C GLU A 90 27.47 -58.90 -0.56
N LEU A 91 26.77 -59.35 0.48
CA LEU A 91 26.05 -58.52 1.46
C LEU A 91 26.89 -57.36 2.05
N LYS A 92 28.22 -57.44 2.03
CA LYS A 92 29.12 -56.35 2.45
C LYS A 92 29.00 -55.12 1.55
N THR A 93 28.85 -55.32 0.24
CA THR A 93 28.72 -54.23 -0.75
C THR A 93 27.36 -53.54 -0.60
N LYS A 94 26.30 -54.31 -0.32
CA LYS A 94 24.96 -53.78 0.03
C LYS A 94 24.96 -53.00 1.35
N LYS A 95 25.74 -53.42 2.35
CA LYS A 95 25.83 -52.69 3.64
C LYS A 95 26.63 -51.39 3.50
N LYS A 96 27.75 -51.40 2.75
CA LYS A 96 28.51 -50.20 2.37
C LYS A 96 27.66 -49.20 1.58
N TYR A 97 26.74 -49.69 0.75
CA TYR A 97 25.76 -48.88 0.02
C TYR A 97 24.70 -48.25 0.95
N ILE A 98 24.14 -48.99 1.91
CA ILE A 98 23.19 -48.45 2.89
C ILE A 98 23.87 -47.41 3.80
N ASP A 99 25.11 -47.66 4.22
CA ASP A 99 25.87 -46.73 5.05
C ASP A 99 26.31 -45.49 4.26
N GLY A 100 26.69 -45.64 2.99
CA GLY A 100 26.97 -44.51 2.08
C GLY A 100 25.74 -43.68 1.71
N ILE A 101 24.55 -44.30 1.60
CA ILE A 101 23.28 -43.58 1.46
C ILE A 101 22.94 -42.82 2.74
N LYS A 102 23.17 -43.40 3.91
CA LYS A 102 22.92 -42.71 5.19
C LYS A 102 23.84 -41.51 5.39
N GLU A 103 25.10 -41.62 4.98
CA GLU A 103 26.07 -40.52 5.00
C GLU A 103 25.70 -39.42 3.99
N SER A 104 25.27 -39.81 2.78
CA SER A 104 24.88 -38.87 1.72
C SER A 104 23.56 -38.14 2.02
N THR A 105 22.57 -38.85 2.58
CA THR A 105 21.29 -38.28 3.05
C THR A 105 21.49 -37.21 4.13
N ARG A 106 22.63 -37.24 4.84
CA ARG A 106 22.99 -36.28 5.88
C ARG A 106 23.73 -35.05 5.33
N ILE A 107 24.34 -35.14 4.14
CA ILE A 107 25.18 -34.10 3.50
C ILE A 107 24.44 -33.38 2.35
N PHE A 108 23.41 -33.98 1.74
CA PHE A 108 22.52 -33.32 0.74
C PHE A 108 21.52 -32.34 1.40
N GLU A 109 21.99 -31.64 2.42
CA GLU A 109 21.26 -31.01 3.53
C GLU A 109 20.00 -30.23 3.11
N GLN A 110 18.82 -30.76 3.49
CA GLN A 110 17.66 -29.97 3.95
C GLN A 110 17.31 -28.70 3.12
N LYS A 111 16.80 -28.74 1.88
CA LYS A 111 15.68 -29.54 1.37
C LYS A 111 15.54 -29.35 -0.16
N GLY A 112 16.36 -30.00 -0.99
CA GLY A 112 16.17 -29.97 -2.45
C GLY A 112 17.33 -30.59 -3.23
N MET A 113 17.05 -31.69 -3.94
CA MET A 113 18.01 -32.61 -4.59
C MET A 113 18.87 -31.95 -5.70
N LEU A 114 19.85 -31.13 -5.33
CA LEU A 114 20.67 -30.34 -6.27
C LEU A 114 22.17 -30.62 -6.12
N GLN A 115 22.86 -30.87 -7.22
CA GLN A 115 24.32 -30.98 -7.33
C GLN A 115 24.94 -29.68 -7.83
N LEU A 116 25.97 -29.15 -7.16
CA LEU A 116 26.74 -28.03 -7.70
C LEU A 116 27.55 -28.49 -8.91
N LEU A 117 27.26 -27.93 -10.08
CA LEU A 117 27.86 -28.30 -11.36
C LEU A 117 28.96 -27.31 -11.77
N MET A 118 28.71 -26.02 -11.60
CA MET A 118 29.61 -24.95 -12.02
C MET A 118 29.67 -23.83 -10.97
N PHE A 119 30.79 -23.12 -10.93
CA PHE A 119 31.05 -22.04 -10.00
C PHE A 119 31.76 -20.89 -10.72
N SER A 120 31.58 -19.67 -10.25
CA SER A 120 32.34 -18.51 -10.68
C SER A 120 32.47 -17.54 -9.52
N ALA A 121 33.64 -16.94 -9.39
CA ALA A 121 33.89 -15.85 -8.46
C ALA A 121 34.84 -14.87 -9.12
N ALA A 122 34.48 -13.58 -9.12
CA ALA A 122 35.31 -12.53 -9.70
C ALA A 122 35.17 -11.24 -8.90
N LEU A 123 36.30 -10.54 -8.74
CA LEU A 123 36.32 -9.25 -8.07
C LEU A 123 35.95 -8.15 -9.08
N ILE A 124 34.97 -7.30 -8.73
CA ILE A 124 34.43 -6.26 -9.61
C ILE A 124 34.40 -4.89 -8.94
N LYS A 125 34.45 -3.84 -9.77
CA LYS A 125 34.00 -2.48 -9.41
C LYS A 125 32.72 -2.18 -10.15
N PHE A 126 31.71 -1.62 -9.48
CA PHE A 126 30.41 -1.35 -10.09
C PHE A 126 30.53 -0.50 -11.37
N LYS A 127 30.29 -1.14 -12.52
CA LYS A 127 30.34 -0.55 -13.87
C LYS A 127 29.13 -1.01 -14.70
N PRO A 128 28.71 -0.22 -15.72
CA PRO A 128 27.56 -0.56 -16.56
C PRO A 128 27.70 -1.89 -17.32
N LYS A 129 28.94 -2.26 -17.69
CA LYS A 129 29.28 -3.49 -18.41
C LYS A 129 30.62 -4.03 -17.94
N TYR A 130 30.73 -5.35 -17.93
CA TYR A 130 31.94 -6.09 -17.55
C TYR A 130 32.43 -6.97 -18.69
N ASP A 131 33.70 -7.35 -18.63
CA ASP A 131 34.23 -8.44 -19.43
C ASP A 131 33.69 -9.80 -18.93
N PRO A 132 33.58 -10.81 -19.81
CA PRO A 132 33.04 -12.11 -19.41
C PRO A 132 33.84 -12.78 -18.30
N PHE A 133 33.13 -13.18 -17.23
CA PHE A 133 33.67 -13.87 -16.08
C PHE A 133 33.85 -15.37 -16.35
N LYS A 134 34.93 -15.93 -15.81
CA LYS A 134 35.27 -17.35 -15.95
C LYS A 134 34.29 -18.22 -15.15
N LEU A 135 33.68 -19.19 -15.83
CA LEU A 135 32.90 -20.26 -15.22
C LEU A 135 33.79 -21.51 -15.08
N VAL A 136 33.84 -22.12 -13.90
CA VAL A 136 34.70 -23.26 -13.58
C VAL A 136 33.93 -24.47 -13.09
N LYS A 137 34.52 -25.65 -13.25
CA LYS A 137 34.02 -26.88 -12.63
C LYS A 137 34.68 -27.07 -11.25
N PRO A 138 33.91 -27.11 -10.16
CA PRO A 138 34.43 -27.46 -8.83
C PRO A 138 35.09 -28.85 -8.84
N VAL A 139 36.19 -29.00 -8.10
CA VAL A 139 36.96 -30.26 -8.02
C VAL A 139 36.86 -30.82 -6.60
N GLY A 140 36.33 -32.03 -6.44
CA GLY A 140 36.22 -32.73 -5.15
C GLY A 140 34.91 -32.49 -4.40
N ASP A 141 34.88 -32.90 -3.13
CA ASP A 141 33.72 -32.72 -2.23
C ASP A 141 33.38 -31.23 -2.02
N PRO A 142 32.10 -30.88 -1.79
CA PRO A 142 31.67 -29.49 -1.68
C PRO A 142 32.37 -28.78 -0.51
N LYS A 143 33.26 -27.84 -0.86
CA LYS A 143 33.85 -26.88 0.09
C LYS A 143 32.88 -25.72 0.35
N ASP A 144 33.09 -24.99 1.43
CA ASP A 144 32.38 -23.73 1.67
C ASP A 144 32.69 -22.68 0.59
N VAL A 145 31.77 -21.74 0.39
CA VAL A 145 31.86 -20.74 -0.68
C VAL A 145 33.13 -19.90 -0.58
N VAL A 146 33.59 -19.55 0.63
CA VAL A 146 34.79 -18.72 0.82
C VAL A 146 36.04 -19.47 0.35
N SER A 147 36.16 -20.74 0.71
CA SER A 147 37.22 -21.62 0.21
C SER A 147 37.18 -21.73 -1.32
N MET A 148 35.98 -21.81 -1.91
CA MET A 148 35.81 -21.86 -3.37
C MET A 148 36.21 -20.55 -4.07
N ILE A 149 35.91 -19.38 -3.49
CA ILE A 149 36.35 -18.09 -4.03
C ILE A 149 37.88 -18.04 -4.12
N LYS A 150 38.58 -18.52 -3.08
CA LYS A 150 40.06 -18.53 -3.04
C LYS A 150 40.70 -19.49 -4.04
N ASP A 151 40.03 -20.59 -4.35
CA ASP A 151 40.53 -21.64 -5.24
C ASP A 151 40.11 -21.45 -6.71
N VAL A 152 39.23 -20.49 -7.02
CA VAL A 152 38.57 -20.37 -8.34
C VAL A 152 39.56 -20.31 -9.52
N ASP A 153 40.68 -19.61 -9.35
CA ASP A 153 41.69 -19.46 -10.41
C ASP A 153 42.42 -20.77 -10.73
N ARG A 154 42.50 -21.68 -9.75
CA ARG A 154 43.12 -23.00 -9.89
C ARG A 154 42.19 -24.01 -10.56
N MET A 155 40.90 -23.70 -10.67
CA MET A 155 39.90 -24.60 -11.25
C MET A 155 39.87 -24.50 -12.79
N LYS A 156 39.47 -25.62 -13.43
CA LYS A 156 39.40 -25.73 -14.89
C LYS A 156 38.22 -24.92 -15.43
N THR A 157 38.49 -24.00 -16.36
CA THR A 157 37.47 -23.23 -17.08
C THR A 157 36.56 -24.15 -17.90
N CYS A 158 35.25 -23.94 -17.83
CA CYS A 158 34.26 -24.64 -18.64
C CYS A 158 33.29 -23.71 -19.39
N GLY A 159 33.38 -22.40 -19.19
CA GLY A 159 32.56 -21.42 -19.89
C GLY A 159 32.84 -20.00 -19.43
N TYR A 160 32.07 -19.07 -19.95
CA TYR A 160 32.09 -17.66 -19.54
C TYR A 160 30.67 -17.13 -19.40
N TRP A 161 30.48 -16.13 -18.55
CA TRP A 161 29.21 -15.45 -18.38
C TRP A 161 29.43 -13.95 -18.16
N GLU A 162 28.48 -13.12 -18.57
CA GLU A 162 28.50 -11.69 -18.32
C GLU A 162 27.17 -11.25 -17.72
N PHE A 163 27.17 -10.12 -17.02
CA PHE A 163 25.94 -9.47 -16.56
C PHE A 163 26.07 -7.96 -16.70
N LEU A 164 24.93 -7.29 -16.82
CA LEU A 164 24.82 -5.84 -16.93
C LEU A 164 24.30 -5.29 -15.60
N PHE A 165 25.00 -4.32 -15.04
CA PHE A 165 24.53 -3.60 -13.87
C PHE A 165 23.93 -2.26 -14.31
N LYS A 166 22.67 -2.01 -13.96
CA LYS A 166 22.01 -0.72 -14.15
C LYS A 166 21.65 -0.17 -12.78
N PRO A 167 22.18 1.00 -12.37
CA PRO A 167 21.74 1.63 -11.14
C PRO A 167 20.25 1.94 -11.25
N SER A 168 19.51 1.75 -10.15
CA SER A 168 18.16 2.31 -9.99
C SER A 168 18.21 3.81 -10.30
N LYS A 169 17.15 4.36 -10.90
CA LYS A 169 17.04 5.81 -11.13
C LYS A 169 17.34 6.55 -9.82
N LYS A 170 18.14 7.62 -9.90
CA LYS A 170 18.22 8.59 -8.81
C LYS A 170 16.82 9.17 -8.59
N GLU A 171 16.41 9.24 -7.33
CA GLU A 171 15.16 9.87 -6.89
C GLU A 171 15.00 11.26 -7.50
N ASP A 172 13.75 11.70 -7.66
CA ASP A 172 13.43 13.06 -8.05
C ASP A 172 14.01 14.02 -6.99
N VAL A 173 15.02 14.80 -7.38
CA VAL A 173 15.65 15.76 -6.47
C VAL A 173 14.98 17.12 -6.67
N HIS A 174 14.34 17.61 -5.61
CA HIS A 174 13.82 18.97 -5.55
C HIS A 174 14.97 19.98 -5.43
N TYR A 175 15.02 20.93 -6.36
CA TYR A 175 15.85 22.13 -6.25
C TYR A 175 14.96 23.35 -6.48
N ASP A 176 14.81 24.21 -5.46
CA ASP A 176 14.18 25.54 -5.57
C ASP A 176 12.83 25.57 -6.35
N GLY A 177 11.94 24.61 -6.09
CA GLY A 177 10.61 24.54 -6.74
C GLY A 177 10.58 23.90 -8.13
N PHE A 178 11.71 23.37 -8.62
CA PHE A 178 11.80 22.58 -9.84
C PHE A 178 11.86 21.08 -9.51
N MET A 179 11.04 20.28 -10.21
CA MET A 179 11.25 18.84 -10.31
C MET A 179 11.98 18.54 -11.62
N VAL A 180 13.10 17.82 -11.53
CA VAL A 180 13.84 17.31 -12.69
C VAL A 180 13.58 15.81 -12.78
N THR A 181 12.59 15.44 -13.60
CA THR A 181 12.32 14.03 -13.89
C THR A 181 13.28 13.56 -14.98
N ASN A 182 14.21 12.66 -14.63
CA ASN A 182 15.06 12.01 -15.63
C ASN A 182 14.28 10.85 -16.28
N THR A 183 13.71 11.09 -17.46
CA THR A 183 13.18 10.03 -18.32
C THR A 183 14.33 9.39 -19.12
N GLN A 184 14.18 8.11 -19.50
CA GLN A 184 15.25 7.31 -20.10
C GLN A 184 15.68 7.79 -21.50
N ASP A 185 14.98 8.77 -22.08
CA ASP A 185 15.24 9.31 -23.42
C ASP A 185 16.11 10.58 -23.44
N GLY A 186 16.68 10.99 -22.30
CA GLY A 186 17.67 12.08 -22.25
C GLY A 186 17.10 13.48 -22.53
N THR A 187 15.78 13.64 -22.60
CA THR A 187 15.12 14.94 -22.59
C THR A 187 14.85 15.34 -21.13
N ASN A 188 15.75 16.13 -20.56
CA ASN A 188 15.52 16.75 -19.25
C ASN A 188 14.38 17.76 -19.37
N GLY A 189 13.16 17.34 -19.06
CA GLY A 189 12.03 18.24 -18.83
C GLY A 189 12.15 18.83 -17.42
N SER A 190 12.18 20.15 -17.33
CA SER A 190 11.98 20.84 -16.05
C SER A 190 10.51 21.27 -15.99
N GLN A 191 9.80 20.81 -14.96
CA GLN A 191 8.44 21.25 -14.68
C GLN A 191 8.47 22.19 -13.46
N PHE A 192 7.83 23.35 -13.59
CA PHE A 192 7.49 24.18 -12.44
C PHE A 192 6.49 23.42 -11.58
N CYS A 193 6.87 23.07 -10.36
CA CYS A 193 5.91 22.62 -9.36
C CYS A 193 5.41 23.85 -8.61
N THR A 194 4.10 24.04 -8.59
CA THR A 194 3.49 24.87 -7.56
C THR A 194 3.69 24.19 -6.21
N MET A 195 3.61 24.93 -5.09
CA MET A 195 3.71 24.35 -3.74
C MET A 195 2.66 23.25 -3.48
N THR A 196 1.65 23.15 -4.34
CA THR A 196 0.58 22.16 -4.29
C THR A 196 0.79 20.95 -5.21
N ASP A 197 1.84 20.96 -6.03
CA ASP A 197 2.24 19.86 -6.91
C ASP A 197 3.30 18.95 -6.26
N LEU A 198 3.69 19.25 -5.02
CA LEU A 198 4.43 18.33 -4.17
C LEU A 198 3.52 17.13 -3.90
N SER A 199 3.63 16.10 -4.75
CA SER A 199 2.95 14.84 -4.51
C SER A 199 3.45 14.32 -3.17
N ILE A 200 2.50 13.91 -2.33
CA ILE A 200 2.80 13.05 -1.19
C ILE A 200 3.37 11.78 -1.83
N GLN A 201 4.71 11.73 -1.92
CA GLN A 201 5.45 10.55 -2.31
C GLN A 201 4.86 9.38 -1.53
N GLU A 202 4.71 8.22 -2.17
CA GLU A 202 4.17 6.98 -1.59
C GLU A 202 4.98 6.54 -0.35
N LYS A 203 4.83 7.27 0.76
CA LYS A 203 5.54 7.06 2.01
C LYS A 203 4.70 6.14 2.88
N GLU A 204 5.39 5.28 3.61
CA GLU A 204 4.84 4.49 4.70
C GLU A 204 4.20 5.36 5.80
N ASP A 205 4.41 6.68 5.76
CA ASP A 205 4.01 7.67 6.78
C ASP A 205 2.72 8.48 6.47
N ILE A 206 1.91 8.09 5.48
CA ILE A 206 0.68 8.84 5.08
C ILE A 206 -0.28 9.14 6.25
N PHE A 207 -0.30 8.30 7.28
CA PHE A 207 -1.14 8.52 8.47
C PHE A 207 -0.50 9.38 9.56
N MET A 208 0.79 9.69 9.46
CA MET A 208 1.56 10.42 10.46
C MET A 208 1.83 11.88 10.07
N ASP A 209 1.56 12.24 8.81
CA ASP A 209 1.70 13.61 8.33
C ASP A 209 0.50 14.48 8.76
N TYR A 210 0.79 15.58 9.47
CA TYR A 210 -0.20 16.58 9.84
C TYR A 210 -0.15 17.74 8.85
N GLU A 211 -1.20 17.88 8.05
CA GLU A 211 -1.43 19.08 7.25
C GLU A 211 -2.85 19.59 7.48
N ASN A 212 -2.99 20.90 7.66
CA ASN A 212 -4.30 21.54 7.79
C ASN A 212 -4.20 22.97 7.25
N LEU A 213 -4.18 23.06 5.92
CA LEU A 213 -3.89 24.27 5.17
C LEU A 213 -5.08 24.63 4.28
N LEU A 214 -5.29 25.93 4.11
CA LEU A 214 -6.25 26.50 3.18
C LEU A 214 -5.51 27.45 2.24
N PHE A 215 -5.57 27.16 0.95
CA PHE A 215 -5.13 28.07 -0.09
C PHE A 215 -6.32 28.87 -0.59
N VAL A 216 -6.18 30.19 -0.57
CA VAL A 216 -7.20 31.15 -0.96
C VAL A 216 -6.67 31.98 -2.12
N TYR A 217 -7.41 32.00 -3.23
CA TYR A 217 -7.08 32.77 -4.41
C TYR A 217 -8.25 33.72 -4.71
N PRO A 218 -8.20 35.00 -4.29
CA PRO A 218 -9.09 35.99 -4.85
C PRO A 218 -8.87 36.02 -6.37
N THR A 219 -9.91 35.81 -7.18
CA THR A 219 -9.75 35.71 -8.65
C THR A 219 -10.32 36.93 -9.37
N GLU A 220 -11.50 37.37 -8.97
CA GLU A 220 -12.26 38.39 -9.69
C GLU A 220 -13.12 39.24 -8.74
N ILE A 221 -13.14 40.56 -8.91
CA ILE A 221 -14.00 41.49 -8.18
C ILE A 221 -14.76 42.39 -9.15
N CYS A 222 -16.09 42.46 -8.99
CA CYS A 222 -16.95 43.36 -9.75
C CYS A 222 -17.70 44.27 -8.77
N LEU A 223 -17.47 45.58 -8.82
CA LEU A 223 -18.15 46.60 -8.00
C LEU A 223 -19.22 47.38 -8.79
N GLY A 224 -19.66 46.85 -9.94
CA GLY A 224 -20.69 47.47 -10.77
C GLY A 224 -20.16 48.56 -11.71
N LYS A 225 -21.05 49.44 -12.21
CA LYS A 225 -20.73 50.42 -13.27
C LYS A 225 -20.20 51.75 -12.69
N GLU A 226 -18.99 51.66 -12.18
CA GLU A 226 -17.98 52.73 -12.07
C GLU A 226 -17.83 53.65 -13.29
N LYS A 227 -18.01 54.99 -13.24
CA LYS A 227 -17.55 55.89 -14.33
C LYS A 227 -16.09 56.35 -14.17
N LYS A 228 -15.52 56.31 -12.96
CA LYS A 228 -14.15 56.76 -12.66
C LYS A 228 -13.22 55.58 -12.35
N ARG A 229 -11.96 55.72 -12.78
CA ARG A 229 -10.89 54.72 -12.68
C ARG A 229 -10.27 54.76 -11.27
N ASN A 230 -10.83 54.00 -10.36
CA ASN A 230 -10.18 53.67 -9.08
C ASN A 230 -9.64 52.25 -9.18
N GLY A 231 -8.44 52.01 -8.68
CA GLY A 231 -7.94 50.67 -8.46
C GLY A 231 -8.69 50.00 -7.31
N VAL A 232 -8.58 48.69 -7.20
CA VAL A 232 -9.20 47.90 -6.15
C VAL A 232 -8.19 46.91 -5.58
N CYS A 233 -8.18 46.75 -4.26
CA CYS A 233 -7.45 45.67 -3.61
C CYS A 233 -8.33 44.97 -2.58
N VAL A 234 -7.98 43.72 -2.30
CA VAL A 234 -8.71 42.86 -1.36
C VAL A 234 -7.76 42.52 -0.22
N THR A 235 -8.19 42.81 1.01
CA THR A 235 -7.50 42.32 2.21
C THR A 235 -8.26 41.15 2.80
N VAL A 236 -7.58 40.01 2.96
CA VAL A 236 -8.14 38.76 3.46
C VAL A 236 -7.73 38.56 4.91
N TYR A 237 -8.71 38.21 5.75
CA TYR A 237 -8.52 37.89 7.16
C TYR A 237 -9.18 36.56 7.49
N LEU A 238 -8.58 35.78 8.40
CA LEU A 238 -9.25 34.67 9.06
C LEU A 238 -9.80 35.12 10.41
N ARG A 239 -11.08 34.83 10.68
CA ARG A 239 -11.74 35.17 11.95
C ARG A 239 -12.45 33.95 12.54
N ASP A 240 -12.55 33.93 13.87
CA ASP A 240 -13.19 32.89 14.69
C ASP A 240 -14.48 33.39 15.39
N ASN A 241 -14.86 34.66 15.17
CA ASN A 241 -16.06 35.27 15.74
C ASN A 241 -16.50 36.54 14.98
N ASP A 242 -17.75 36.93 15.20
CA ASP A 242 -18.39 38.14 14.67
C ASP A 242 -19.08 38.98 15.77
N ASN A 243 -18.63 38.83 17.03
CA ASN A 243 -19.23 39.51 18.18
C ASN A 243 -19.05 41.03 18.13
N ASP A 244 -17.90 41.48 17.62
CA ASP A 244 -17.56 42.89 17.40
C ASP A 244 -17.79 43.29 15.94
N LYS A 245 -17.97 44.60 15.72
CA LYS A 245 -17.96 45.16 14.38
C LYS A 245 -16.50 45.19 13.94
N PHE A 246 -16.18 44.52 12.84
CA PHE A 246 -14.82 44.54 12.32
C PHE A 246 -14.38 45.96 12.01
N THR A 247 -13.26 46.36 12.60
CA THR A 247 -12.61 47.65 12.36
C THR A 247 -11.15 47.38 11.99
N PRO A 248 -10.73 47.68 10.75
CA PRO A 248 -9.34 47.50 10.32
C PRO A 248 -8.36 48.19 11.30
N GLY A 249 -7.28 47.50 11.67
CA GLY A 249 -6.27 48.00 12.61
C GLY A 249 -6.65 47.98 14.10
N VAL A 250 -7.93 47.81 14.45
CA VAL A 250 -8.41 47.73 15.85
C VAL A 250 -8.81 46.30 16.22
N SER A 251 -9.62 45.66 15.37
CA SER A 251 -10.01 44.27 15.54
C SER A 251 -8.78 43.36 15.37
N LYS A 252 -8.74 42.26 16.12
CA LYS A 252 -7.62 41.30 16.11
C LYS A 252 -8.03 39.97 15.45
N PRO A 253 -7.97 39.86 14.12
CA PRO A 253 -8.19 38.59 13.42
C PRO A 253 -7.09 37.58 13.73
N MET A 254 -7.31 36.31 13.41
CA MET A 254 -6.38 35.22 13.74
C MET A 254 -5.03 35.41 13.05
N ALA A 255 -3.94 35.13 13.77
CA ALA A 255 -2.61 35.04 13.18
C ALA A 255 -2.44 33.66 12.56
N ALA A 256 -2.81 33.53 11.29
CA ALA A 256 -2.96 32.25 10.60
C ALA A 256 -2.40 32.25 9.17
N ILE A 257 -2.06 33.42 8.63
CA ILE A 257 -1.64 33.53 7.23
C ILE A 257 -0.11 33.42 7.14
N TYR A 258 0.40 32.60 6.23
CA TYR A 258 1.84 32.49 6.04
C TYR A 258 2.39 33.78 5.40
N PRO A 259 3.52 34.29 5.89
CA PRO A 259 4.15 35.46 5.29
C PRO A 259 4.69 35.15 3.88
N MET A 260 4.74 36.15 3.00
CA MET A 260 5.49 36.05 1.75
C MET A 260 6.99 35.86 2.04
N ALA A 261 7.72 35.21 1.12
CA ALA A 261 9.10 34.70 1.26
C ALA A 261 10.17 35.70 1.78
N ASN A 262 9.85 37.00 1.85
CA ASN A 262 10.75 38.05 2.35
C ASN A 262 10.58 38.36 3.85
N THR A 263 9.79 37.57 4.58
CA THR A 263 9.51 37.76 6.01
C THR A 263 9.90 36.51 6.80
N PRO A 264 10.50 36.62 8.00
CA PRO A 264 10.89 35.44 8.78
C PRO A 264 9.69 34.51 8.98
N ILE A 265 9.83 33.25 8.57
CA ILE A 265 8.79 32.19 8.67
C ILE A 265 8.31 31.99 10.13
N GLN A 266 9.02 32.55 11.11
CA GLN A 266 8.78 32.37 12.54
C GLN A 266 7.46 32.96 13.07
N SER A 267 6.71 33.77 12.30
CA SER A 267 5.39 34.26 12.74
C SER A 267 4.37 34.39 11.62
N LEU A 268 3.19 33.78 11.82
CA LEU A 268 2.03 33.95 10.96
C LEU A 268 1.50 35.39 11.03
N THR A 269 1.08 35.93 9.90
CA THR A 269 0.45 37.24 9.78
C THR A 269 -1.07 37.13 10.01
N ARG A 270 -1.69 38.27 10.30
CA ARG A 270 -3.14 38.35 10.58
C ARG A 270 -3.97 38.73 9.35
N SER A 271 -3.31 39.10 8.27
CA SER A 271 -3.94 39.62 7.06
C SER A 271 -3.01 39.51 5.86
N PHE A 272 -3.60 39.38 4.69
CA PHE A 272 -2.91 39.50 3.42
C PHE A 272 -3.66 40.49 2.53
N THR A 273 -2.95 41.40 1.86
CA THR A 273 -3.55 42.35 0.91
C THR A 273 -3.02 42.05 -0.49
N THR A 274 -3.94 41.86 -1.44
CA THR A 274 -3.60 41.64 -2.86
C THR A 274 -2.91 42.85 -3.47
N ALA A 275 -2.30 42.65 -4.64
CA ALA A 275 -1.92 43.76 -5.49
C ALA A 275 -3.16 44.59 -5.89
N VAL A 276 -2.94 45.87 -6.21
CA VAL A 276 -4.00 46.76 -6.69
C VAL A 276 -4.30 46.43 -8.16
N SER A 277 -5.55 46.08 -8.45
CA SER A 277 -6.03 45.91 -9.83
C SER A 277 -6.69 47.19 -10.32
N VAL A 278 -6.35 47.65 -11.52
CA VAL A 278 -6.88 48.90 -12.11
C VAL A 278 -7.96 48.66 -13.17
N ASP A 279 -8.26 47.38 -13.42
CA ASP A 279 -9.26 46.96 -14.38
C ASP A 279 -10.68 47.20 -13.86
N LYS A 280 -11.62 47.37 -14.78
CA LYS A 280 -13.04 47.58 -14.44
C LYS A 280 -13.64 46.41 -13.66
N ILE A 281 -13.18 45.20 -14.00
CA ILE A 281 -13.36 43.99 -13.21
C ILE A 281 -11.96 43.69 -12.71
N GLY A 282 -11.76 43.77 -11.40
CA GLY A 282 -10.43 43.54 -10.84
C GLY A 282 -10.09 42.06 -10.94
N HIS A 283 -8.91 41.75 -11.45
CA HIS A 283 -8.38 40.40 -11.51
C HIS A 283 -7.15 40.29 -10.62
N PHE A 284 -7.03 39.17 -9.89
CA PHE A 284 -5.88 38.89 -9.04
C PHE A 284 -5.35 37.49 -9.32
N ILE A 285 -4.06 37.31 -9.02
CA ILE A 285 -3.33 36.03 -9.16
C ILE A 285 -2.62 35.65 -7.85
N ASP A 286 -2.95 36.35 -6.77
CA ASP A 286 -2.33 36.15 -5.47
C ASP A 286 -2.75 34.81 -4.87
N GLU A 287 -1.77 34.04 -4.39
CA GLU A 287 -1.98 32.82 -3.60
C GLU A 287 -1.79 33.12 -2.12
N ILE A 288 -2.81 32.84 -1.31
CA ILE A 288 -2.77 33.08 0.13
C ILE A 288 -2.81 31.73 0.85
N LYS A 289 -1.69 31.35 1.45
CA LYS A 289 -1.59 30.14 2.28
C LYS A 289 -2.00 30.47 3.72
N ILE A 290 -3.00 29.76 4.24
CA ILE A 290 -3.55 29.94 5.59
C ILE A 290 -3.43 28.63 6.36
N GLN A 291 -2.91 28.69 7.59
CA GLN A 291 -2.97 27.59 8.55
C GLN A 291 -4.36 27.55 9.19
N LEU A 292 -5.10 26.46 8.98
CA LEU A 292 -6.43 26.32 9.56
C LEU A 292 -6.37 25.93 11.05
N PRO A 293 -7.26 26.48 11.89
CA PRO A 293 -7.44 26.00 13.25
C PRO A 293 -8.10 24.62 13.28
N PHE A 294 -7.85 23.89 14.35
CA PHE A 294 -8.55 22.66 14.69
C PHE A 294 -9.04 22.73 16.14
N PRO A 295 -10.32 22.44 16.42
CA PRO A 295 -11.39 22.15 15.46
C PRO A 295 -11.91 23.42 14.75
N LEU A 296 -12.42 23.26 13.53
CA LEU A 296 -13.23 24.27 12.84
C LEU A 296 -14.59 24.38 13.53
N THR A 297 -15.21 25.55 13.40
CA THR A 297 -16.50 25.88 14.02
C THR A 297 -17.28 26.75 13.04
N ASP A 298 -18.59 26.84 13.22
CA ASP A 298 -19.46 27.67 12.35
C ASP A 298 -19.13 29.18 12.42
N LYS A 299 -18.27 29.58 13.36
CA LYS A 299 -17.77 30.95 13.48
C LYS A 299 -16.49 31.21 12.70
N HIS A 300 -15.79 30.16 12.28
CA HIS A 300 -14.58 30.30 11.47
C HIS A 300 -14.95 30.69 10.03
N HIS A 301 -14.46 31.83 9.57
CA HIS A 301 -14.76 32.36 8.24
C HIS A 301 -13.63 33.25 7.73
N LEU A 302 -13.52 33.33 6.40
CA LEU A 302 -12.74 34.37 5.74
C LEU A 302 -13.56 35.66 5.72
N LEU A 303 -12.92 36.76 6.10
CA LEU A 303 -13.46 38.10 5.94
C LEU A 303 -12.62 38.83 4.89
N PHE A 304 -13.28 39.33 3.86
CA PHE A 304 -12.68 40.14 2.80
C PHE A 304 -13.02 41.59 3.06
N HIS A 305 -12.00 42.43 3.11
CA HIS A 305 -12.11 43.88 3.16
C HIS A 305 -11.61 44.43 1.82
N ILE A 306 -12.55 44.83 0.97
CA ILE A 306 -12.30 45.37 -0.36
C ILE A 306 -12.20 46.89 -0.24
N LYS A 307 -11.15 47.46 -0.82
CA LYS A 307 -10.88 48.91 -0.79
C LYS A 307 -10.81 49.44 -2.21
N ASP A 308 -11.59 50.46 -2.49
CA ASP A 308 -11.34 51.33 -3.64
C ASP A 308 -10.09 52.16 -3.34
N ILE A 309 -9.15 52.24 -4.27
CA ILE A 309 -7.93 53.03 -4.18
C ILE A 309 -7.90 54.01 -5.34
N ASN A 310 -7.73 55.29 -5.04
CA ASN A 310 -7.47 56.27 -6.07
C ASN A 310 -6.04 56.07 -6.62
N CYS A 311 -5.92 55.72 -7.91
CA CYS A 311 -4.62 55.45 -8.51
C CYS A 311 -3.75 56.70 -8.71
N GLU A 312 -4.32 57.91 -8.65
CA GLU A 312 -3.58 59.16 -8.86
C GLU A 312 -2.82 59.60 -7.61
N ASP A 313 -3.42 59.45 -6.42
CA ASP A 313 -2.86 59.93 -5.14
C ASP A 313 -2.72 58.85 -4.06
N GLY A 314 -3.15 57.61 -4.34
CA GLY A 314 -3.07 56.47 -3.42
C GLY A 314 -4.07 56.51 -2.27
N THR A 315 -5.04 57.43 -2.29
CA THR A 315 -6.01 57.57 -1.19
C THR A 315 -7.05 56.43 -1.18
N GLU A 316 -7.45 55.99 0.01
CA GLU A 316 -8.51 54.99 0.18
C GLU A 316 -9.88 55.65 -0.04
N GLY A 317 -10.68 55.05 -0.93
CA GLY A 317 -12.04 55.45 -1.28
C GLY A 317 -13.09 54.75 -0.42
N ARG A 318 -14.03 54.04 -1.05
CA ARG A 318 -15.04 53.26 -0.33
C ARG A 318 -14.49 51.91 0.12
N HIS A 319 -15.10 51.42 1.20
CA HIS A 319 -14.76 50.16 1.84
C HIS A 319 -15.97 49.22 1.70
N PHE A 320 -15.73 48.01 1.21
CA PHE A 320 -16.73 46.97 1.11
C PHE A 320 -16.27 45.73 1.87
N TYR A 321 -17.22 44.91 2.28
CA TYR A 321 -16.95 43.71 3.06
C TYR A 321 -17.66 42.51 2.44
N ALA A 322 -17.01 41.36 2.45
CA ALA A 322 -17.61 40.09 2.09
C ALA A 322 -17.12 39.02 3.06
N LYS A 323 -17.87 37.93 3.22
CA LYS A 323 -17.50 36.82 4.10
C LYS A 323 -17.67 35.49 3.39
N LEU A 324 -16.86 34.52 3.78
CA LEU A 324 -16.98 33.14 3.31
C LEU A 324 -16.81 32.19 4.51
N PRO A 325 -17.90 31.60 5.03
CA PRO A 325 -17.84 30.59 6.09
C PRO A 325 -16.98 29.40 5.66
N LEU A 326 -16.16 28.87 6.59
CA LEU A 326 -15.33 27.69 6.34
C LEU A 326 -16.02 26.39 6.73
N LEU A 327 -17.01 26.48 7.63
CA LEU A 327 -17.88 25.40 8.06
C LEU A 327 -19.32 25.91 8.03
N ASP A 328 -20.20 25.19 7.34
CA ASP A 328 -21.63 25.49 7.27
C ASP A 328 -22.44 24.19 7.45
N ASN A 329 -23.30 24.15 8.46
CA ASN A 329 -24.09 22.96 8.82
C ASN A 329 -23.25 21.68 8.96
N GLY A 330 -22.04 21.79 9.51
CA GLY A 330 -21.11 20.66 9.66
C GLY A 330 -20.40 20.24 8.37
N GLN A 331 -20.64 20.93 7.24
CA GLN A 331 -19.93 20.72 5.99
C GLN A 331 -18.83 21.76 5.82
N ILE A 332 -17.65 21.27 5.49
CA ILE A 332 -16.48 22.11 5.27
C ILE A 332 -16.57 22.71 3.86
N ILE A 333 -16.01 23.90 3.70
CA ILE A 333 -15.99 24.59 2.42
C ILE A 333 -15.41 23.71 1.31
N GLU A 334 -16.12 23.63 0.18
CA GLU A 334 -15.72 22.80 -0.96
C GLU A 334 -14.56 23.43 -1.76
N ASN A 335 -13.72 22.57 -2.33
CA ASN A 335 -12.64 22.96 -3.24
C ASN A 335 -13.19 23.39 -4.61
N LYS A 336 -13.47 24.68 -4.77
CA LYS A 336 -13.97 25.28 -6.02
C LYS A 336 -13.88 26.80 -5.99
N GLU A 337 -14.23 27.43 -7.11
CA GLU A 337 -14.50 28.86 -7.15
C GLU A 337 -15.86 29.19 -6.51
N HIS A 338 -15.83 30.03 -5.48
CA HIS A 338 -17.01 30.54 -4.78
C HIS A 338 -17.29 31.97 -5.21
N THR A 339 -18.53 32.24 -5.62
CA THR A 339 -19.00 33.61 -5.84
C THR A 339 -19.58 34.16 -4.54
N VAL A 340 -18.86 35.08 -3.92
CA VAL A 340 -19.19 35.69 -2.64
C VAL A 340 -19.90 37.03 -2.85
N GLN A 341 -21.02 37.23 -2.17
CA GLN A 341 -21.78 38.47 -2.21
C GLN A 341 -21.15 39.54 -1.30
N ILE A 342 -21.25 40.79 -1.74
CA ILE A 342 -20.76 41.95 -0.98
C ILE A 342 -21.84 42.43 -0.02
N MET A 343 -21.44 42.71 1.21
CA MET A 343 -22.29 43.26 2.26
C MET A 343 -22.57 44.74 2.01
N LYS A 344 -23.77 45.21 2.35
CA LYS A 344 -24.10 46.65 2.28
C LYS A 344 -23.29 47.46 3.28
N GLU A 345 -23.22 46.98 4.52
CA GLU A 345 -22.47 47.61 5.61
C GLU A 345 -21.87 46.58 6.57
N MET A 346 -20.73 46.91 7.19
CA MET A 346 -20.16 46.06 8.25
C MET A 346 -20.90 46.26 9.58
N THR A 347 -21.51 45.18 10.08
CA THR A 347 -22.30 45.17 11.32
C THR A 347 -21.72 44.19 12.35
N LYS A 348 -22.28 44.15 13.55
CA LYS A 348 -22.01 43.06 14.52
C LYS A 348 -22.88 41.87 14.16
N LYS A 349 -22.46 40.66 14.55
CA LYS A 349 -23.19 39.41 14.34
C LYS A 349 -23.49 39.12 12.85
N TYR A 350 -22.62 39.61 11.97
CA TYR A 350 -22.81 39.57 10.52
C TYR A 350 -22.83 38.15 9.95
N LEU A 351 -22.44 37.10 10.70
CA LEU A 351 -22.64 35.71 10.28
C LEU A 351 -24.13 35.35 10.20
N SER A 352 -24.94 35.86 11.14
CA SER A 352 -26.38 35.55 11.27
C SER A 352 -27.30 36.43 10.43
N VAL A 353 -26.80 37.52 9.85
CA VAL A 353 -27.63 38.48 9.10
C VAL A 353 -27.69 38.07 7.63
N ILE A 354 -28.86 37.58 7.20
CA ILE A 354 -29.11 37.08 5.85
C ILE A 354 -29.43 38.23 4.86
N ASP A 355 -30.01 39.35 5.34
CA ASP A 355 -30.54 40.43 4.49
C ASP A 355 -29.59 41.62 4.23
N ASN A 356 -28.31 41.47 4.56
CA ASN A 356 -27.32 42.55 4.49
C ASN A 356 -26.38 42.46 3.27
N TYR A 357 -26.87 41.96 2.13
CA TYR A 357 -26.10 41.88 0.89
C TYR A 357 -26.60 42.86 -0.15
N ASP A 358 -25.68 43.44 -0.90
CA ASP A 358 -26.02 44.28 -2.04
C ASP A 358 -26.69 43.43 -3.13
N VAL A 359 -27.87 43.87 -3.59
CA VAL A 359 -28.68 43.18 -4.61
C VAL A 359 -28.25 43.58 -6.02
N THR A 360 -27.32 44.54 -6.14
CA THR A 360 -26.69 44.89 -7.41
C THR A 360 -25.74 43.76 -7.87
N LYS A 361 -25.36 43.73 -9.15
CA LYS A 361 -24.46 42.71 -9.74
C LYS A 361 -23.00 42.89 -9.26
N VAL A 362 -22.79 42.89 -7.95
CA VAL A 362 -21.55 43.15 -7.26
C VAL A 362 -21.13 41.85 -6.54
N TYR A 363 -19.91 41.38 -6.79
CA TYR A 363 -19.45 40.09 -6.29
C TYR A 363 -17.92 40.01 -6.20
N LEU A 364 -17.45 39.11 -5.35
CA LEU A 364 -16.07 38.66 -5.29
C LEU A 364 -16.03 37.16 -5.60
N LYS A 365 -15.27 36.74 -6.61
CA LYS A 365 -14.95 35.33 -6.82
C LYS A 365 -13.66 34.98 -6.11
N VAL A 366 -13.68 33.85 -5.42
CA VAL A 366 -12.56 33.33 -4.65
C VAL A 366 -12.46 31.83 -4.91
N ASN A 367 -11.33 31.39 -5.45
CA ASN A 367 -11.03 29.97 -5.54
C ASN A 367 -10.43 29.49 -4.21
N ILE A 368 -10.96 28.36 -3.74
CA ILE A 368 -10.60 27.75 -2.46
C ILE A 368 -10.02 26.37 -2.72
N ARG A 369 -8.89 26.08 -2.09
CA ARG A 369 -8.29 24.75 -2.07
C ARG A 369 -7.86 24.41 -0.65
N LEU A 370 -8.64 23.54 -0.02
CA LEU A 370 -8.33 22.88 1.24
C LEU A 370 -7.33 21.76 0.97
N VAL A 371 -6.27 21.71 1.77
CA VAL A 371 -5.30 20.62 1.84
C VAL A 371 -5.20 20.22 3.31
N SER A 372 -5.87 19.15 3.69
CA SER A 372 -5.99 18.76 5.09
C SER A 372 -5.98 17.24 5.26
N THR A 373 -5.21 16.76 6.24
CA THR A 373 -5.25 15.36 6.69
C THR A 373 -6.31 15.11 7.77
N ILE A 374 -7.06 16.16 8.15
CA ILE A 374 -8.11 16.10 9.19
C ILE A 374 -9.51 16.30 8.59
N TYR A 375 -9.59 17.05 7.50
CA TYR A 375 -10.83 17.40 6.83
C TYR A 375 -10.84 16.85 5.40
N PRO A 376 -11.82 15.99 5.04
CA PRO A 376 -11.91 15.47 3.69
C PRO A 376 -12.09 16.57 2.66
N GLU A 377 -11.35 16.49 1.55
CA GLU A 377 -11.48 17.42 0.43
C GLU A 377 -12.80 17.22 -0.31
N HIS A 378 -13.23 15.96 -0.46
CA HIS A 378 -14.45 15.59 -1.13
C HIS A 378 -15.65 15.55 -0.16
N SER A 379 -16.73 16.27 -0.49
CA SER A 379 -17.88 16.40 0.40
C SER A 379 -18.60 15.07 0.67
N SER A 380 -18.59 14.12 -0.26
CA SER A 380 -19.13 12.77 -0.05
C SER A 380 -18.51 12.04 1.15
N ILE A 381 -17.19 12.19 1.39
CA ILE A 381 -16.50 11.51 2.50
C ILE A 381 -16.95 12.13 3.82
N SER A 382 -16.90 13.45 3.95
CA SER A 382 -17.30 14.14 5.18
C SER A 382 -18.80 13.93 5.51
N LYS A 383 -19.66 13.90 4.50
CA LYS A 383 -21.08 13.59 4.65
C LYS A 383 -21.35 12.15 5.07
N TYR A 384 -20.60 11.17 4.55
CA TYR A 384 -20.70 9.78 5.01
C TYR A 384 -20.23 9.62 6.46
N LEU A 385 -19.06 10.21 6.80
CA LEU A 385 -18.52 10.14 8.16
C LEU A 385 -19.46 10.79 9.19
N SER A 386 -20.14 11.87 8.82
CA SER A 386 -21.19 12.52 9.64
C SER A 386 -22.54 11.78 9.64
N GLY A 387 -22.71 10.74 8.81
CA GLY A 387 -23.93 9.92 8.74
C GLY A 387 -25.08 10.53 7.92
N THR A 388 -24.81 11.57 7.11
CA THR A 388 -25.79 12.25 6.26
C THR A 388 -25.97 11.61 4.89
N GLU A 389 -24.95 10.90 4.39
CA GLU A 389 -24.97 10.20 3.10
C GLU A 389 -24.63 8.71 3.23
N SER A 390 -24.87 7.95 2.15
CA SER A 390 -24.55 6.53 2.04
C SER A 390 -23.12 6.32 1.50
N ILE A 391 -22.53 5.18 1.87
CA ILE A 391 -21.21 4.75 1.39
C ILE A 391 -21.09 4.69 -0.14
N ASN A 392 -22.20 4.55 -0.86
CA ASN A 392 -22.22 4.48 -2.32
C ASN A 392 -21.61 5.73 -2.98
N ASN A 393 -21.66 6.88 -2.31
CA ASN A 393 -21.10 8.13 -2.81
C ASN A 393 -19.57 8.22 -2.62
N ILE A 394 -18.96 7.31 -1.84
CA ILE A 394 -17.50 7.24 -1.70
C ILE A 394 -16.87 6.60 -2.93
N ILE A 395 -17.56 5.64 -3.55
CA ILE A 395 -17.05 4.92 -4.73
C ILE A 395 -16.90 5.85 -5.94
N THR A 396 -17.66 6.95 -5.97
CA THR A 396 -17.59 7.97 -7.03
C THR A 396 -16.54 9.04 -6.77
N VAL A 397 -15.73 8.93 -5.72
CA VAL A 397 -14.71 9.94 -5.39
C VAL A 397 -13.48 9.70 -6.26
N ASP A 398 -13.12 10.71 -7.06
CA ASP A 398 -11.97 10.63 -7.99
C ASP A 398 -10.61 10.77 -7.27
N SER A 399 -10.58 11.38 -6.07
CA SER A 399 -9.35 11.60 -5.30
C SER A 399 -8.97 10.38 -4.46
N LYS A 400 -8.06 9.56 -4.98
CA LYS A 400 -7.50 8.40 -4.26
C LYS A 400 -6.81 8.78 -2.95
N LEU A 401 -6.05 9.89 -2.95
CA LEU A 401 -5.33 10.32 -1.75
C LEU A 401 -6.30 10.67 -0.63
N ASP A 402 -7.41 11.34 -0.94
CA ASP A 402 -8.44 11.69 0.05
C ASP A 402 -9.07 10.41 0.65
N ILE A 403 -9.45 9.44 -0.21
CA ILE A 403 -9.94 8.13 0.26
C ILE A 403 -8.89 7.42 1.14
N LEU A 404 -7.61 7.49 0.78
CA LEU A 404 -6.52 6.81 1.48
C LEU A 404 -6.29 7.39 2.88
N HIS A 405 -6.21 8.72 3.00
CA HIS A 405 -6.03 9.39 4.30
C HIS A 405 -7.20 9.12 5.24
N PHE A 406 -8.43 9.16 4.73
CA PHE A 406 -9.64 8.93 5.53
C PHE A 406 -10.06 7.46 5.58
N PHE A 407 -9.31 6.54 4.98
CA PHE A 407 -9.65 5.12 4.94
C PHE A 407 -9.86 4.52 6.35
N PRO A 408 -9.04 4.82 7.38
CA PRO A 408 -9.30 4.34 8.73
C PRO A 408 -10.66 4.78 9.29
N SER A 409 -11.03 6.05 9.07
CA SER A 409 -12.31 6.61 9.51
C SER A 409 -13.48 6.01 8.73
N ILE A 410 -13.32 5.82 7.42
CA ILE A 410 -14.31 5.14 6.56
C ILE A 410 -14.50 3.70 7.06
N LEU A 411 -13.42 2.99 7.35
CA LEU A 411 -13.44 1.60 7.81
C LEU A 411 -14.12 1.46 9.18
N GLN A 412 -13.77 2.32 10.13
CA GLN A 412 -14.43 2.43 11.43
C GLN A 412 -15.93 2.71 11.27
N LYS A 413 -16.30 3.68 10.42
CA LYS A 413 -17.70 4.01 10.15
C LYS A 413 -18.48 2.86 9.52
N CYS A 414 -17.86 2.08 8.62
CA CYS A 414 -18.49 0.89 8.04
C CYS A 414 -18.86 -0.15 9.09
N LEU A 415 -18.01 -0.34 10.12
CA LEU A 415 -18.26 -1.27 11.22
C LEU A 415 -19.40 -0.77 12.14
N GLU A 416 -19.46 0.54 12.40
CA GLU A 416 -20.57 1.16 13.14
C GLU A 416 -21.90 1.05 12.39
N ASP A 417 -21.90 1.30 11.09
CA ASP A 417 -23.06 1.15 10.21
C ASP A 417 -23.52 -0.32 10.17
N ALA A 418 -22.59 -1.28 10.09
CA ALA A 418 -22.89 -2.71 10.16
C ALA A 418 -23.51 -3.10 11.51
N THR A 419 -23.01 -2.53 12.61
CA THR A 419 -23.56 -2.72 13.97
C THR A 419 -24.98 -2.15 14.09
N SER A 420 -25.30 -1.15 13.27
CA SER A 420 -26.63 -0.52 13.17
C SER A 420 -27.56 -1.19 12.14
N GLY A 421 -27.13 -2.28 11.49
CA GLY A 421 -27.91 -3.05 10.52
C GLY A 421 -27.72 -2.64 9.05
N LYS A 422 -26.86 -1.67 8.75
CA LYS A 422 -26.51 -1.27 7.37
C LYS A 422 -25.36 -2.13 6.84
N GLN A 423 -25.65 -3.39 6.56
CA GLN A 423 -24.65 -4.38 6.09
C GLN A 423 -24.01 -4.06 4.73
N GLU A 424 -24.65 -3.22 3.89
CA GLU A 424 -24.10 -2.78 2.60
C GLU A 424 -22.73 -2.11 2.76
N SER A 425 -22.49 -1.40 3.88
CA SER A 425 -21.22 -0.71 4.15
C SER A 425 -20.02 -1.66 4.15
N LEU A 426 -20.15 -2.88 4.70
CA LEU A 426 -19.06 -3.86 4.68
C LEU A 426 -18.84 -4.49 3.30
N ILE A 427 -19.89 -4.64 2.50
CA ILE A 427 -19.77 -5.16 1.12
C ILE A 427 -18.99 -4.15 0.28
N LYS A 428 -19.30 -2.86 0.44
CA LYS A 428 -18.69 -1.76 -0.29
C LYS A 428 -17.23 -1.51 0.08
N LEU A 429 -16.76 -2.01 1.24
CA LEU A 429 -15.33 -1.99 1.60
C LEU A 429 -14.45 -2.72 0.59
N PHE A 430 -14.94 -3.81 -0.03
CA PHE A 430 -14.17 -4.53 -1.04
C PHE A 430 -13.93 -3.66 -2.29
N GLU A 431 -14.92 -2.86 -2.69
CA GLU A 431 -14.78 -1.90 -3.79
C GLU A 431 -13.88 -0.72 -3.40
N ILE A 432 -13.97 -0.21 -2.18
CA ILE A 432 -13.10 0.87 -1.69
C ILE A 432 -11.63 0.42 -1.60
N ALA A 433 -11.38 -0.79 -1.10
CA ALA A 433 -10.04 -1.40 -1.11
C ALA A 433 -9.51 -1.54 -2.55
N ASN A 434 -10.42 -1.84 -3.50
CA ASN A 434 -10.10 -1.86 -4.92
C ASN A 434 -9.68 -0.49 -5.48
N LEU A 435 -10.36 0.58 -5.09
CA LEU A 435 -10.00 1.95 -5.49
C LEU A 435 -8.61 2.34 -4.96
N ILE A 436 -8.26 1.89 -3.76
CA ILE A 436 -6.94 2.14 -3.16
C ILE A 436 -5.84 1.40 -3.92
N GLU A 437 -6.06 0.14 -4.31
CA GLU A 437 -5.00 -0.69 -4.93
C GLU A 437 -4.91 -0.61 -6.46
N ASN A 438 -6.00 -0.40 -7.20
CA ASN A 438 -6.03 -0.56 -8.67
C ASN A 438 -5.17 0.41 -9.49
N ASN A 439 -4.69 1.50 -8.90
CA ASN A 439 -3.82 2.47 -9.58
C ASN A 439 -2.34 2.37 -9.17
N LYS A 440 -1.91 1.26 -8.55
CA LYS A 440 -0.48 0.97 -8.50
C LYS A 440 -0.04 0.53 -9.89
N GLU A 441 0.82 1.31 -10.55
CA GLU A 441 1.68 0.78 -11.61
C GLU A 441 2.63 -0.24 -10.96
N MET A 442 2.10 -1.44 -10.71
CA MET A 442 2.88 -2.55 -10.21
C MET A 442 3.82 -2.96 -11.32
N SER A 443 5.10 -2.60 -11.19
CA SER A 443 6.15 -3.19 -12.04
C SER A 443 6.06 -4.72 -11.96
N GLN A 444 6.36 -5.40 -13.08
CA GLN A 444 6.32 -6.87 -13.14
C GLN A 444 7.11 -7.53 -11.99
N ASP A 445 8.19 -6.88 -11.53
CA ASP A 445 9.04 -7.29 -10.40
C ASP A 445 8.30 -7.41 -9.04
N GLN A 446 7.26 -6.61 -8.80
CA GLN A 446 6.48 -6.69 -7.55
C GLN A 446 5.47 -7.84 -7.55
N LYS A 447 5.02 -8.30 -8.73
CA LYS A 447 4.12 -9.45 -8.86
C LYS A 447 4.80 -10.79 -8.58
N GLU A 448 6.12 -10.87 -8.73
CA GLU A 448 6.88 -12.13 -8.57
C GLU A 448 7.42 -12.36 -7.15
N LYS A 449 7.40 -11.35 -6.27
CA LYS A 449 7.77 -11.52 -4.85
C LYS A 449 6.58 -12.06 -4.05
N TYR A 450 6.44 -13.37 -4.04
CA TYR A 450 5.61 -14.15 -3.11
C TYR A 450 5.94 -13.78 -1.66
N ARG A 451 5.26 -12.76 -1.08
CA ARG A 451 5.05 -12.54 0.38
C ARG A 451 4.36 -11.23 0.77
N ILE A 452 4.14 -10.26 -0.13
CA ILE A 452 3.38 -9.04 0.20
C ILE A 452 2.18 -8.89 -0.76
N TYR A 453 1.17 -9.72 -0.55
CA TYR A 453 -0.10 -9.67 -1.31
C TYR A 453 -1.14 -8.73 -0.68
N LYS A 454 -0.89 -8.24 0.54
CA LYS A 454 -1.78 -7.32 1.26
C LYS A 454 -1.19 -5.92 1.21
N SER A 455 -2.01 -4.91 0.90
CA SER A 455 -1.59 -3.51 1.03
C SER A 455 -1.16 -3.21 2.48
N PRO A 456 0.11 -2.82 2.71
CA PRO A 456 0.60 -2.44 4.04
C PRO A 456 -0.25 -1.31 4.65
N ILE A 457 -0.65 -0.35 3.82
CA ILE A 457 -1.45 0.82 4.22
C ILE A 457 -2.82 0.40 4.79
N ILE A 458 -3.50 -0.54 4.13
CA ILE A 458 -4.79 -1.08 4.61
C ILE A 458 -4.58 -1.88 5.90
N LEU A 459 -3.49 -2.66 5.97
CA LEU A 459 -3.17 -3.44 7.16
C LEU A 459 -2.86 -2.54 8.37
N ASP A 460 -2.09 -1.48 8.17
CA ASP A 460 -1.77 -0.49 9.22
C ASP A 460 -3.01 0.29 9.66
N SER A 461 -3.90 0.62 8.72
CA SER A 461 -5.23 1.19 9.01
C SER A 461 -6.00 0.31 10.00
N ILE A 462 -6.09 -0.98 9.67
CA ILE A 462 -6.78 -1.96 10.51
C ILE A 462 -6.09 -2.08 11.86
N ASN A 463 -4.77 -2.21 11.91
CA ASN A 463 -4.03 -2.53 13.13
C ASN A 463 -3.95 -1.36 14.12
N HIS A 464 -3.76 -0.13 13.64
CA HIS A 464 -3.47 1.01 14.52
C HIS A 464 -4.66 1.94 14.75
N PHE A 465 -5.57 2.07 13.79
CA PHE A 465 -6.56 3.16 13.80
C PHE A 465 -8.01 2.69 13.98
N VAL A 466 -8.34 1.46 13.61
CA VAL A 466 -9.69 0.90 13.78
C VAL A 466 -9.86 0.30 15.17
N SER A 467 -10.99 0.55 15.83
CA SER A 467 -11.32 -0.04 17.13
C SER A 467 -11.76 -1.50 17.01
N TYR A 468 -11.67 -2.27 18.09
CA TYR A 468 -12.09 -3.68 18.10
C TYR A 468 -13.54 -3.90 18.58
N LYS A 469 -14.21 -2.85 19.06
CA LYS A 469 -15.59 -2.82 19.52
C LYS A 469 -16.18 -1.43 19.30
N SER A 470 -17.49 -1.34 19.13
CA SER A 470 -18.22 -0.08 19.00
C SER A 470 -18.31 0.69 20.32
N ASP A 471 -18.68 1.96 20.23
CA ASP A 471 -18.88 2.85 21.38
C ASP A 471 -19.95 2.36 22.35
N ASP A 472 -20.94 1.60 21.87
CA ASP A 472 -21.97 0.97 22.70
C ASP A 472 -21.53 -0.38 23.30
N GLY A 473 -20.26 -0.76 23.12
CA GLY A 473 -19.63 -1.93 23.74
C GLY A 473 -19.81 -3.24 22.97
N ARG A 474 -20.43 -3.25 21.78
CA ARG A 474 -20.56 -4.47 20.97
C ARG A 474 -19.26 -4.79 20.25
N TYR A 475 -18.83 -6.05 20.31
CA TYR A 475 -17.60 -6.48 19.65
C TYR A 475 -17.84 -6.72 18.16
N TYR A 476 -16.98 -6.17 17.31
CA TYR A 476 -17.11 -6.33 15.86
C TYR A 476 -16.97 -7.77 15.39
N CYS A 477 -16.30 -8.65 16.13
CA CYS A 477 -16.23 -10.07 15.82
C CYS A 477 -17.62 -10.71 15.78
N GLN A 478 -18.51 -10.35 16.71
CA GLN A 478 -19.89 -10.85 16.73
C GLN A 478 -20.68 -10.37 15.50
N VAL A 479 -20.52 -9.09 15.16
CA VAL A 479 -21.19 -8.46 14.00
C VAL A 479 -20.68 -9.08 12.70
N ILE A 480 -19.36 -9.09 12.49
CA ILE A 480 -18.71 -9.63 11.29
C ILE A 480 -19.08 -11.11 11.12
N THR A 481 -18.97 -11.93 12.17
CA THR A 481 -19.34 -13.35 12.11
C THR A 481 -20.79 -13.53 11.65
N SER A 482 -21.72 -12.70 12.14
CA SER A 482 -23.14 -12.77 11.72
C SER A 482 -23.36 -12.35 10.25
N LEU A 483 -22.47 -11.53 9.69
CA LEU A 483 -22.56 -10.99 8.33
C LEU A 483 -21.77 -11.78 7.29
N LEU A 484 -20.88 -12.70 7.69
CA LEU A 484 -20.16 -13.60 6.77
C LEU A 484 -21.06 -14.29 5.72
N PRO A 485 -22.28 -14.79 6.04
CA PRO A 485 -23.17 -15.38 5.04
C PRO A 485 -23.61 -14.39 3.94
N VAL A 486 -23.70 -13.10 4.27
CA VAL A 486 -24.07 -12.05 3.32
C VAL A 486 -22.85 -11.59 2.52
N LEU A 487 -21.70 -11.44 3.17
CA LEU A 487 -20.44 -11.04 2.52
C LEU A 487 -20.00 -12.08 1.47
N PHE A 488 -20.16 -13.36 1.77
CA PHE A 488 -19.77 -14.48 0.91
C PHE A 488 -20.97 -15.20 0.28
N ALA A 489 -22.09 -14.48 0.10
CA ALA A 489 -23.23 -14.99 -0.65
C ALA A 489 -22.86 -15.27 -2.11
N LYS A 490 -23.40 -16.35 -2.69
CA LYS A 490 -23.17 -16.80 -4.08
C LYS A 490 -23.89 -15.94 -5.13
N ASN A 491 -23.77 -14.62 -5.03
CA ASN A 491 -24.24 -13.68 -6.05
C ASN A 491 -23.06 -13.24 -6.92
N GLU A 492 -23.30 -13.02 -8.22
CA GLU A 492 -22.23 -12.78 -9.21
C GLU A 492 -21.59 -11.39 -9.10
N ASN A 493 -22.22 -10.45 -8.38
CA ASN A 493 -21.72 -9.09 -8.29
C ASN A 493 -20.47 -8.99 -7.40
N ILE A 494 -19.43 -8.32 -7.91
CA ILE A 494 -18.17 -7.99 -7.22
C ILE A 494 -17.39 -9.20 -6.64
N CYS A 495 -17.54 -10.39 -7.24
CA CYS A 495 -16.83 -11.60 -6.80
C CYS A 495 -15.31 -11.43 -6.79
N LYS A 496 -14.76 -10.73 -7.80
CA LYS A 496 -13.32 -10.47 -7.92
C LYS A 496 -12.82 -9.64 -6.74
N GLU A 497 -13.50 -8.53 -6.44
CA GLU A 497 -13.17 -7.65 -5.32
C GLU A 497 -13.31 -8.37 -3.99
N ARG A 498 -14.40 -9.12 -3.78
CA ARG A 498 -14.61 -9.89 -2.55
C ARG A 498 -13.50 -10.89 -2.28
N LEU A 499 -13.05 -11.62 -3.28
CA LEU A 499 -11.97 -12.58 -3.14
C LEU A 499 -10.63 -11.88 -2.89
N LYS A 500 -10.30 -10.86 -3.71
CA LYS A 500 -9.05 -10.11 -3.64
C LYS A 500 -8.86 -9.38 -2.29
N TYR A 501 -9.95 -8.89 -1.70
CA TYR A 501 -9.92 -8.12 -0.45
C TYR A 501 -10.58 -8.85 0.73
N SER A 502 -10.86 -10.15 0.60
CA SER A 502 -11.41 -10.99 1.69
C SER A 502 -10.59 -10.92 2.97
N TRP A 503 -9.27 -10.78 2.84
CA TRP A 503 -8.34 -10.64 3.95
C TRP A 503 -8.60 -9.42 4.85
N VAL A 504 -9.23 -8.36 4.33
CA VAL A 504 -9.60 -7.17 5.13
C VAL A 504 -10.61 -7.58 6.22
N ILE A 505 -11.62 -8.37 5.85
CA ILE A 505 -12.62 -8.89 6.78
C ILE A 505 -11.98 -9.86 7.78
N TYR A 506 -11.08 -10.71 7.32
CA TYR A 506 -10.34 -11.64 8.19
C TYR A 506 -9.50 -10.91 9.24
N SER A 507 -8.75 -9.89 8.83
CA SER A 507 -7.92 -9.08 9.74
C SER A 507 -8.77 -8.34 10.78
N LEU A 508 -9.90 -7.75 10.37
CA LEU A 508 -10.85 -7.10 11.30
C LEU A 508 -11.44 -8.10 12.30
N LEU A 509 -11.82 -9.29 11.84
CA LEU A 509 -12.36 -10.35 12.67
C LEU A 509 -11.34 -10.83 13.71
N ILE A 510 -10.10 -11.13 13.28
CA ILE A 510 -9.01 -11.53 14.16
C ILE A 510 -8.71 -10.44 15.20
N LYS A 511 -8.55 -9.18 14.76
CA LYS A 511 -8.31 -8.04 15.66
C LYS A 511 -9.42 -7.92 16.72
N SER A 512 -10.68 -8.09 16.31
CA SER A 512 -11.81 -8.03 17.24
C SER A 512 -11.90 -9.21 18.19
N ILE A 513 -11.58 -10.43 17.74
CA ILE A 513 -11.47 -11.62 18.61
C ILE A 513 -10.37 -11.43 19.67
N ILE A 514 -9.20 -10.94 19.27
CA ILE A 514 -8.09 -10.64 20.21
C ILE A 514 -8.55 -9.64 21.26
N GLY A 515 -9.21 -8.55 20.83
CA GLY A 515 -9.76 -7.54 21.72
C GLY A 515 -10.80 -8.10 22.69
N TYR A 516 -11.70 -8.95 22.21
CA TYR A 516 -12.69 -9.67 23.04
C TYR A 516 -11.99 -10.53 24.10
N LEU A 517 -11.09 -11.42 23.69
CA LEU A 517 -10.38 -12.32 24.62
C LEU A 517 -9.56 -11.54 25.65
N LYS A 518 -8.95 -10.42 25.24
CA LYS A 518 -8.16 -9.55 26.13
C LYS A 518 -9.05 -8.85 27.17
N ASP A 519 -10.17 -8.26 26.76
CA ASP A 519 -11.09 -7.55 27.66
C ASP A 519 -11.62 -8.47 28.77
N TYR A 520 -11.90 -9.73 28.43
CA TYR A 520 -12.37 -10.75 29.38
C TYR A 520 -11.24 -11.49 30.12
N LYS A 521 -9.97 -11.12 29.90
CA LYS A 521 -8.80 -11.82 30.47
C LYS A 521 -8.78 -13.32 30.18
N ALA A 522 -9.32 -13.72 29.04
CA ALA A 522 -9.44 -15.11 28.65
C ALA A 522 -8.06 -15.78 28.58
N PHE A 523 -7.05 -15.06 28.08
CA PHE A 523 -5.67 -15.56 27.94
C PHE A 523 -5.01 -16.00 29.26
N ASP A 524 -5.53 -15.57 30.41
CA ASP A 524 -5.03 -16.02 31.72
C ASP A 524 -5.54 -17.43 32.08
N ALA A 525 -6.56 -17.93 31.38
CA ALA A 525 -7.14 -19.24 31.60
C ALA A 525 -6.36 -20.34 30.86
N PRO A 526 -6.16 -21.52 31.48
CA PRO A 526 -5.42 -22.62 30.85
C PRO A 526 -6.10 -23.18 29.59
N ASN A 527 -7.42 -23.06 29.48
CA ASN A 527 -8.22 -23.49 28.33
C ASN A 527 -8.94 -22.29 27.68
N PHE A 528 -8.22 -21.19 27.44
CA PHE A 528 -8.83 -19.98 26.89
C PHE A 528 -9.49 -20.18 25.52
N HIS A 529 -9.07 -21.19 24.75
CA HIS A 529 -9.72 -21.58 23.49
C HIS A 529 -11.20 -21.95 23.67
N ASP A 530 -11.58 -22.42 24.86
CA ASP A 530 -12.98 -22.74 25.21
C ASP A 530 -13.77 -21.51 25.68
N PHE A 531 -13.14 -20.33 25.81
CA PHE A 531 -13.76 -19.10 26.33
C PHE A 531 -14.78 -18.46 25.38
N CYS A 532 -15.15 -19.13 24.28
CA CYS A 532 -16.01 -18.62 23.23
C CYS A 532 -17.52 -18.56 23.59
N PHE A 533 -17.87 -18.66 24.88
CA PHE A 533 -19.22 -18.55 25.41
C PHE A 533 -19.44 -17.16 26.03
N SER A 534 -20.49 -16.44 25.60
CA SER A 534 -20.85 -15.16 26.25
C SER A 534 -21.45 -15.39 27.64
N GLU A 535 -21.35 -14.39 28.53
CA GLU A 535 -22.02 -14.37 29.86
C GLU A 535 -23.55 -14.55 29.79
N GLN A 536 -24.16 -14.38 28.62
CA GLN A 536 -25.61 -14.54 28.38
C GLN A 536 -25.97 -15.82 27.61
N GLY A 537 -25.04 -16.75 27.39
CA GLY A 537 -25.34 -18.04 26.75
C GLY A 537 -25.72 -17.97 25.27
N LYS A 538 -25.50 -16.83 24.58
CA LYS A 538 -25.57 -16.76 23.11
C LYS A 538 -24.20 -16.98 22.50
N TYR A 539 -24.13 -18.05 21.71
CA TYR A 539 -22.96 -18.72 21.17
C TYR A 539 -22.26 -17.88 20.09
N VAL A 540 -21.05 -17.37 20.37
CA VAL A 540 -20.12 -16.96 19.30
C VAL A 540 -19.47 -18.20 18.68
N GLY A 541 -19.21 -19.21 19.53
CA GLY A 541 -18.63 -20.52 19.18
C GLY A 541 -19.23 -21.20 17.94
N PHE A 542 -20.51 -21.56 18.02
CA PHE A 542 -21.15 -22.45 17.04
C PHE A 542 -21.26 -21.84 15.64
N ASN A 543 -21.52 -20.53 15.55
CA ASN A 543 -21.71 -19.88 14.25
C ASN A 543 -20.39 -19.46 13.59
N LEU A 544 -19.29 -19.29 14.34
CA LEU A 544 -18.02 -18.88 13.74
C LEU A 544 -17.50 -19.94 12.77
N SER A 545 -17.34 -21.19 13.23
CA SER A 545 -16.86 -22.27 12.36
C SER A 545 -17.77 -22.47 11.15
N THR A 546 -19.09 -22.53 11.37
CA THR A 546 -20.07 -22.65 10.27
C THR A 546 -19.96 -21.51 9.27
N ASN A 547 -19.87 -20.26 9.72
CA ASN A 547 -19.85 -19.11 8.82
C ASN A 547 -18.49 -18.91 8.14
N VAL A 548 -17.38 -19.25 8.81
CA VAL A 548 -16.04 -19.29 8.21
C VAL A 548 -15.97 -20.34 7.09
N SER A 549 -16.69 -21.45 7.25
CA SER A 549 -16.81 -22.44 6.18
C SER A 549 -17.42 -21.85 4.89
N LEU A 550 -18.29 -20.85 4.98
CA LEU A 550 -18.87 -20.20 3.79
C LEU A 550 -17.82 -19.49 2.94
N CYS A 551 -16.74 -18.96 3.54
CA CYS A 551 -15.63 -18.38 2.80
C CYS A 551 -14.96 -19.41 1.89
N SER A 552 -14.69 -20.61 2.42
CA SER A 552 -14.16 -21.71 1.63
C SER A 552 -15.13 -22.14 0.52
N GLU A 553 -16.44 -22.16 0.80
CA GLU A 553 -17.45 -22.53 -0.19
C GLU A 553 -17.50 -21.50 -1.32
N PHE A 554 -17.38 -20.22 -1.00
CA PHE A 554 -17.35 -19.13 -1.95
C PHE A 554 -16.12 -19.17 -2.86
N ILE A 555 -14.93 -19.44 -2.32
CA ILE A 555 -13.70 -19.64 -3.11
C ILE A 555 -13.91 -20.77 -4.14
N CYS A 556 -14.44 -21.92 -3.70
CA CYS A 556 -14.64 -23.06 -4.59
C CYS A 556 -15.74 -22.79 -5.62
N TYR A 557 -16.84 -22.12 -5.22
CA TYR A 557 -17.91 -21.71 -6.11
C TYR A 557 -17.42 -20.80 -7.24
N CYS A 558 -16.60 -19.80 -6.92
CA CYS A 558 -16.02 -18.91 -7.93
C CYS A 558 -15.03 -19.64 -8.86
N SER A 559 -14.30 -20.63 -8.35
CA SER A 559 -13.40 -21.46 -9.15
C SER A 559 -14.16 -22.41 -10.08
N ASP A 560 -15.19 -23.10 -9.60
CA ASP A 560 -15.96 -24.10 -10.37
C ASP A 560 -16.81 -23.51 -11.49
N LEU A 561 -17.11 -22.21 -11.40
CA LEU A 561 -17.89 -21.47 -12.39
C LEU A 561 -17.03 -20.52 -13.23
N ASP A 562 -15.70 -20.55 -13.06
CA ASP A 562 -14.75 -19.67 -13.76
C ASP A 562 -15.16 -18.17 -13.70
N ILE A 563 -15.70 -17.73 -12.56
CA ILE A 563 -16.20 -16.34 -12.38
C ILE A 563 -15.04 -15.34 -12.37
N VAL A 564 -13.87 -15.77 -11.90
CA VAL A 564 -12.67 -14.93 -11.73
C VAL A 564 -11.42 -15.67 -12.20
N GLU A 565 -10.35 -14.91 -12.45
CA GLU A 565 -9.04 -15.44 -12.84
C GLU A 565 -8.45 -16.39 -11.78
N LEU A 566 -7.73 -17.43 -12.21
CA LEU A 566 -7.09 -18.42 -11.32
C LEU A 566 -6.10 -17.78 -10.34
N SER A 567 -5.46 -16.67 -10.71
CA SER A 567 -4.60 -15.87 -9.82
C SER A 567 -5.36 -15.36 -8.59
N VAL A 568 -6.58 -14.84 -8.79
CA VAL A 568 -7.44 -14.31 -7.73
C VAL A 568 -7.92 -15.44 -6.81
N ILE A 569 -8.24 -16.61 -7.38
CA ILE A 569 -8.60 -17.81 -6.60
C ILE A 569 -7.42 -18.24 -5.71
N ARG A 570 -6.22 -18.29 -6.28
CA ARG A 570 -5.00 -18.65 -5.55
C ARG A 570 -4.70 -17.68 -4.40
N ASP A 571 -4.78 -16.38 -4.66
CA ASP A 571 -4.58 -15.36 -3.63
C ASP A 571 -5.63 -15.48 -2.51
N ALA A 572 -6.90 -15.66 -2.86
CA ALA A 572 -7.98 -15.86 -1.88
C ALA A 572 -7.78 -17.13 -1.04
N ASN A 573 -7.28 -18.21 -1.64
CA ASN A 573 -6.92 -19.44 -0.95
C ASN A 573 -5.77 -19.21 0.06
N LEU A 574 -4.74 -18.45 -0.32
CA LEU A 574 -3.65 -18.05 0.57
C LEU A 574 -4.15 -17.16 1.73
N PHE A 575 -5.00 -16.16 1.43
CA PHE A 575 -5.60 -15.31 2.48
C PHE A 575 -6.44 -16.11 3.46
N PHE A 576 -7.19 -17.10 2.97
CA PHE A 576 -7.95 -18.01 3.82
C PHE A 576 -7.03 -18.90 4.66
N ALA A 577 -5.93 -19.42 4.10
CA ALA A 577 -4.94 -20.20 4.83
C ALA A 577 -4.31 -19.41 5.98
N GLU A 578 -3.90 -18.16 5.73
CA GLU A 578 -3.35 -17.27 6.76
C GLU A 578 -4.38 -16.97 7.85
N PHE A 579 -5.62 -16.69 7.47
CA PHE A 579 -6.70 -16.47 8.42
C PHE A 579 -6.94 -17.70 9.30
N ILE A 580 -6.99 -18.91 8.72
CA ILE A 580 -7.15 -20.16 9.46
C ILE A 580 -5.94 -20.41 10.38
N ARG A 581 -4.71 -20.14 9.93
CA ARG A 581 -3.50 -20.24 10.76
C ARG A 581 -3.61 -19.32 11.98
N ASP A 582 -3.94 -18.06 11.77
CA ASP A 582 -3.98 -17.05 12.84
C ASP A 582 -5.15 -17.31 13.79
N LEU A 583 -6.30 -17.76 13.27
CA LEU A 583 -7.45 -18.16 14.07
C LEU A 583 -7.15 -19.41 14.92
N ALA A 584 -6.37 -20.37 14.40
CA ALA A 584 -6.02 -21.60 15.10
C ALA A 584 -5.17 -21.39 16.36
N ILE A 585 -4.50 -20.24 16.48
CA ILE A 585 -3.77 -19.85 17.70
C ILE A 585 -4.76 -19.57 18.84
N MET A 586 -5.94 -19.04 18.51
CA MET A 586 -6.88 -18.48 19.47
C MET A 586 -8.16 -19.31 19.65
N TRP A 587 -8.40 -20.26 18.74
CA TRP A 587 -9.63 -21.05 18.69
C TRP A 587 -9.41 -22.54 18.94
N ARG A 588 -10.50 -23.25 19.22
CA ARG A 588 -10.49 -24.69 19.48
C ARG A 588 -9.89 -25.50 18.33
N HIS A 589 -8.89 -26.32 18.66
CA HIS A 589 -8.15 -27.11 17.67
C HIS A 589 -9.02 -28.14 16.93
N ASP A 590 -10.05 -28.71 17.55
CA ASP A 590 -10.93 -29.69 16.90
C ASP A 590 -11.83 -29.06 15.84
N GLU A 591 -12.39 -27.87 16.11
CA GLU A 591 -13.15 -27.12 15.11
C GLU A 591 -12.25 -26.62 13.97
N MET A 592 -11.03 -26.21 14.28
CA MET A 592 -10.06 -25.76 13.29
C MET A 592 -9.58 -26.90 12.41
N ALA A 593 -9.31 -28.08 12.97
CA ALA A 593 -8.99 -29.29 12.20
C ALA A 593 -10.15 -29.63 11.23
N LYS A 594 -11.39 -29.58 11.72
CA LYS A 594 -12.57 -29.82 10.88
C LYS A 594 -12.69 -28.79 9.73
N LEU A 595 -12.38 -27.52 9.97
CA LEU A 595 -12.37 -26.48 8.93
C LEU A 595 -11.29 -26.74 7.88
N VAL A 596 -10.09 -27.11 8.32
CA VAL A 596 -8.96 -27.47 7.45
C VAL A 596 -9.33 -28.67 6.57
N ASP A 597 -9.84 -29.74 7.17
CA ASP A 597 -10.26 -30.94 6.43
C ASP A 597 -11.38 -30.62 5.44
N THR A 598 -12.41 -29.88 5.88
CA THR A 598 -13.53 -29.48 5.01
C THR A 598 -13.05 -28.64 3.83
N HIS A 599 -12.10 -27.73 4.03
CA HIS A 599 -11.56 -26.92 2.96
C HIS A 599 -10.73 -27.76 1.98
N LEU A 600 -9.86 -28.63 2.48
CA LEU A 600 -9.05 -29.53 1.65
C LEU A 600 -9.91 -30.51 0.85
N ASP A 601 -11.00 -31.01 1.43
CA ASP A 601 -11.97 -31.86 0.72
C ASP A 601 -12.67 -31.09 -0.40
N ARG A 602 -13.11 -29.86 -0.15
CA ARG A 602 -13.71 -29.00 -1.19
C ARG A 602 -12.74 -28.68 -2.31
N LEU A 603 -11.50 -28.32 -1.98
CA LEU A 603 -10.45 -28.16 -2.99
C LEU A 603 -10.27 -29.44 -3.79
N SER A 604 -10.29 -30.62 -3.14
CA SER A 604 -10.19 -31.93 -3.79
C SER A 604 -11.39 -32.31 -4.66
N MET A 605 -12.52 -31.60 -4.52
CA MET A 605 -13.75 -31.81 -5.28
C MET A 605 -13.98 -30.76 -6.38
N LEU A 606 -13.06 -29.79 -6.56
CA LEU A 606 -13.12 -28.84 -7.68
C LEU A 606 -13.26 -29.58 -9.01
N LYS A 607 -14.08 -29.03 -9.91
CA LYS A 607 -14.31 -29.63 -11.23
C LYS A 607 -13.03 -29.60 -12.05
N ILE A 608 -12.67 -30.75 -12.61
CA ILE A 608 -11.50 -30.92 -13.49
C ILE A 608 -12.02 -31.15 -14.91
N HIS A 609 -11.82 -30.16 -15.77
CA HIS A 609 -12.13 -30.24 -17.19
C HIS A 609 -10.88 -30.46 -18.04
N ASP A 610 -9.70 -30.09 -17.54
CA ASP A 610 -8.40 -30.27 -18.21
C ASP A 610 -7.25 -30.63 -17.24
N PRO A 611 -6.07 -31.06 -17.75
CA PRO A 611 -4.92 -31.41 -16.91
C PRO A 611 -4.29 -30.22 -16.15
N GLU A 612 -4.46 -28.99 -16.64
CA GLU A 612 -3.91 -27.78 -16.01
C GLU A 612 -4.68 -27.44 -14.72
N GLN A 613 -6.01 -27.64 -14.72
CA GLN A 613 -6.87 -27.53 -13.56
C GLN A 613 -6.54 -28.58 -12.49
N ALA A 614 -6.14 -29.80 -12.87
CA ALA A 614 -5.66 -30.80 -11.92
C ALA A 614 -4.36 -30.35 -11.23
N ASN A 615 -3.43 -29.76 -11.97
CA ASN A 615 -2.21 -29.17 -11.40
C ASN A 615 -2.54 -27.97 -10.50
N PHE A 616 -3.49 -27.12 -10.90
CA PHE A 616 -3.93 -25.97 -10.12
C PHE A 616 -4.60 -26.38 -8.80
N GLN A 617 -5.48 -27.40 -8.83
CA GLN A 617 -6.09 -27.98 -7.64
C GLN A 617 -5.03 -28.50 -6.64
N GLN A 618 -4.02 -29.22 -7.16
CA GLN A 618 -2.92 -29.70 -6.34
C GLN A 618 -2.09 -28.54 -5.76
N LEU A 619 -1.85 -27.50 -6.55
CA LEU A 619 -1.18 -26.28 -6.11
C LEU A 619 -1.93 -25.61 -4.96
N LEU A 620 -3.24 -25.37 -5.08
CA LEU A 620 -4.05 -24.74 -4.04
C LEU A 620 -3.95 -25.49 -2.71
N ARG A 621 -4.01 -26.83 -2.75
CA ARG A 621 -3.90 -27.68 -1.55
C ARG A 621 -2.52 -27.62 -0.92
N LEU A 622 -1.47 -27.71 -1.75
CA LEU A 622 -0.08 -27.63 -1.27
C LEU A 622 0.22 -26.28 -0.64
N GLU A 623 -0.23 -25.19 -1.26
CA GLU A 623 -0.03 -23.83 -0.77
C GLU A 623 -0.81 -23.58 0.52
N PHE A 624 -2.07 -24.01 0.58
CA PHE A 624 -2.87 -23.93 1.80
C PHE A 624 -2.18 -24.63 2.98
N ILE A 625 -1.72 -25.88 2.79
CA ILE A 625 -0.99 -26.63 3.82
C ILE A 625 0.35 -25.96 4.14
N SER A 626 1.06 -25.41 3.15
CA SER A 626 2.35 -24.76 3.37
C SER A 626 2.24 -23.57 4.31
N VAL A 627 1.21 -22.72 4.14
CA VAL A 627 0.95 -21.57 5.02
C VAL A 627 0.62 -22.03 6.44
N LEU A 628 -0.19 -23.09 6.59
CA LEU A 628 -0.48 -23.66 7.91
C LEU A 628 0.77 -24.28 8.57
N ALA A 629 1.71 -24.80 7.78
CA ALA A 629 2.95 -25.41 8.25
C ALA A 629 4.07 -24.38 8.56
N GLU A 630 3.93 -23.12 8.15
CA GLU A 630 4.91 -22.04 8.42
C GLU A 630 5.00 -21.62 9.90
N ILE A 631 4.41 -22.37 10.84
CA ILE A 631 4.50 -22.13 12.28
C ILE A 631 5.98 -22.21 12.73
N LYS A 632 6.66 -21.07 12.76
CA LYS A 632 7.83 -20.88 13.63
C LYS A 632 7.33 -20.90 15.06
N TRP A 633 7.52 -22.03 15.73
CA TRP A 633 7.44 -22.12 17.18
C TRP A 633 8.51 -21.21 17.80
N HIS A 634 8.18 -19.93 18.02
CA HIS A 634 8.92 -19.05 18.93
C HIS A 634 8.29 -19.13 20.33
N TYR A 635 8.28 -20.33 20.91
CA TYR A 635 8.27 -20.45 22.37
C TYR A 635 9.74 -20.44 22.82
N LYS A 636 10.21 -19.27 23.25
CA LYS A 636 11.27 -19.22 24.25
C LYS A 636 10.57 -19.27 25.61
N ASN A 637 11.00 -20.25 26.41
CA ASN A 637 10.66 -20.44 27.82
C ASN A 637 10.61 -19.14 28.62
#